data_AF-A0A820BL45-F1
#
_entry.id   AF-A0A820BL45-F1
#
_cell.length_a   1.000
_cell.length_b   1.000
_cell.length_c   1.000
_cell.angle_alpha   90.00
_cell.angle_beta   90.00
_cell.angle_gamma   90.00
#
_symmetry.space_group_name_H-M   'P 1'
#
loop_
_entity.id
_entity.type
_entity.pdbx_description
1 polymer ?
#
loop_
_entity_poly.entity_id
_entity_poly.type
_entity_poly.pdbx_seq_one_letter_code
_entity_poly.pdbx_strand_id
1 'polypeptide(L)'
;MASQKSNTSTSNIENSQLNTRKNEIQNETNIQSICFVENFVLIWLDANVKESSDQFYDSVHQLQRFVNTIILVSDEIEYADLIHYTKNEKVFIIVSGTFGINLADIMEETPQIYSIYVYCDQREYHEKWATNFRKIKGVFTDMIPICEALRRDVRQANNDLISINILQSTKSPELDQLFICSLILKEVLINNEYNEETIKEFIKFCRVHYNNNSYQTKIIKNYEKNNKKLSPIQLYTSECFLYSMLNRALRLYDIKILTKINFFVENLHEQIKKIYSQSNDQQQITVYHEQTISNDQFLQLQKNLNSLISFNTFLMATMDKELSLKFLEQSQNNPDLIDVLFKIKIDRSISSYPFIILDEFDHYKDTDRYVLFSFNAIFQIKKIQQLNERLWQVNLILAKDDDEKLKSINKWIEKEFNQLNGFLRLGQMMINIDKRDRAKEFYEMLLESTPEDDIEMFAYIHRKLGYINDQNNELNIALSHYEKSYEIRSKNIQANDPRFCKIYAGMGAIERKQGHFEKAIEHFQLTLDIYKHSSKPNPSLMAFCLFNIGLIFCEQNKYDEARDKLEKALRYQKDSSSHNYDLLAKIHSNLSIVFEHLTDYKHAIEHAQKALEIVTNIIEPNHNQIGIYQDHLNKLYQKIDE
;
A
#
# COMPACT_ATOMS: atom_id res chain seq x y z
N MET A 1 63.94 44.91 -18.29
CA MET A 1 64.40 43.55 -17.91
C MET A 1 63.52 43.10 -16.74
N ALA A 2 62.27 42.64 -16.90
CA ALA A 2 61.74 41.47 -17.62
C ALA A 2 62.40 40.15 -17.17
N SER A 3 61.71 39.13 -16.64
CA SER A 3 60.34 38.96 -16.11
C SER A 3 60.32 37.58 -15.42
N GLN A 4 59.68 37.49 -14.26
CA GLN A 4 59.71 36.39 -13.29
C GLN A 4 59.21 35.03 -13.82
N LYS A 5 59.95 33.96 -13.52
CA LYS A 5 59.53 32.55 -13.53
C LYS A 5 60.24 31.81 -12.39
N SER A 6 59.47 31.24 -11.44
CA SER A 6 59.57 29.85 -10.96
C SER A 6 58.98 29.71 -9.54
N ASN A 7 57.67 29.44 -9.46
CA ASN A 7 56.99 28.83 -8.31
C ASN A 7 55.68 28.20 -8.79
N THR A 8 55.75 27.02 -9.40
CA THR A 8 54.58 26.16 -9.71
C THR A 8 55.03 24.70 -9.80
N SER A 9 55.12 24.00 -8.68
CA SER A 9 55.30 22.54 -8.67
C SER A 9 54.70 21.87 -7.41
N THR A 10 53.65 22.44 -6.83
CA THR A 10 52.93 21.86 -5.69
C THR A 10 51.40 21.81 -5.86
N SER A 11 50.82 22.37 -6.92
CA SER A 11 49.35 22.38 -7.13
C SER A 11 48.80 21.30 -8.09
N ASN A 12 49.66 20.48 -8.70
CA ASN A 12 49.24 19.45 -9.67
C ASN A 12 49.25 18.01 -9.13
N ILE A 13 49.72 17.78 -7.91
CA ILE A 13 49.66 16.46 -7.24
C ILE A 13 48.42 16.38 -6.33
N GLU A 14 47.95 17.49 -5.77
CA GLU A 14 46.69 17.53 -5.00
C GLU A 14 45.45 17.42 -5.91
N ASN A 15 45.50 17.95 -7.14
CA ASN A 15 44.38 17.83 -8.09
C ASN A 15 44.27 16.47 -8.77
N SER A 16 45.33 15.65 -8.82
CA SER A 16 45.22 14.26 -9.30
C SER A 16 44.69 13.33 -8.20
N GLN A 17 45.03 13.59 -6.92
CA GLN A 17 44.48 12.86 -5.77
C GLN A 17 43.02 13.24 -5.45
N LEU A 18 42.59 14.47 -5.74
CA LEU A 18 41.18 14.86 -5.65
C LEU A 18 40.32 14.28 -6.79
N ASN A 19 40.89 14.07 -7.98
CA ASN A 19 40.17 13.43 -9.09
C ASN A 19 40.13 11.90 -8.98
N THR A 20 41.11 11.24 -8.34
CA THR A 20 40.97 9.82 -7.96
C THR A 20 39.98 9.64 -6.81
N ARG A 21 39.91 10.56 -5.82
CA ARG A 21 38.85 10.52 -4.81
C ARG A 21 37.44 10.79 -5.38
N LYS A 22 37.28 11.64 -6.41
CA LYS A 22 35.99 11.82 -7.09
C LYS A 22 35.57 10.61 -7.94
N ASN A 23 36.52 9.82 -8.43
CA ASN A 23 36.23 8.57 -9.14
C ASN A 23 36.09 7.36 -8.18
N GLU A 24 36.61 7.44 -6.95
CA GLU A 24 36.37 6.43 -5.90
C GLU A 24 35.06 6.66 -5.14
N ILE A 25 34.53 7.89 -5.10
CA ILE A 25 33.18 8.20 -4.58
C ILE A 25 32.07 7.71 -5.54
N GLN A 26 32.39 7.24 -6.75
CA GLN A 26 31.41 6.53 -7.59
C GLN A 26 31.11 5.10 -7.13
N ASN A 27 31.87 4.54 -6.18
CA ASN A 27 31.54 3.25 -5.55
C ASN A 27 30.54 3.36 -4.37
N GLU A 28 30.08 4.56 -3.99
CA GLU A 28 28.99 4.77 -3.02
C GLU A 28 27.58 4.50 -3.59
N THR A 29 27.47 3.89 -4.77
CA THR A 29 26.18 3.70 -5.47
C THR A 29 25.52 2.33 -5.33
N ASN A 30 26.01 1.42 -4.48
CA ASN A 30 25.35 0.10 -4.33
C ASN A 30 24.26 0.02 -3.24
N ILE A 31 24.25 0.91 -2.25
CA ILE A 31 23.28 0.83 -1.13
C ILE A 31 21.97 1.56 -1.46
N GLN A 32 22.01 2.68 -2.20
CA GLN A 32 20.81 3.43 -2.59
C GLN A 32 19.92 2.71 -3.63
N SER A 33 20.38 1.59 -4.20
CA SER A 33 19.65 0.78 -5.18
C SER A 33 19.19 -0.60 -4.66
N ILE A 34 19.23 -0.85 -3.35
CA ILE A 34 18.79 -2.14 -2.81
C ILE A 34 17.26 -2.21 -2.82
N CYS A 35 16.72 -2.91 -3.80
CA CYS A 35 15.30 -3.23 -3.87
C CYS A 35 15.06 -4.53 -3.09
N PHE A 36 14.52 -4.42 -1.87
CA PHE A 36 14.21 -5.57 -1.05
C PHE A 36 12.94 -6.28 -1.54
N VAL A 37 13.04 -7.58 -1.79
CA VAL A 37 11.98 -8.34 -2.47
C VAL A 37 11.16 -9.23 -1.53
N GLU A 38 11.58 -9.31 -0.27
CA GLU A 38 10.89 -10.02 0.81
C GLU A 38 10.48 -9.05 1.92
N ASN A 39 9.64 -9.49 2.85
CA ASN A 39 9.23 -8.66 4.00
C ASN A 39 10.35 -8.47 5.03
N PHE A 40 11.49 -9.09 4.75
CA PHE A 40 12.63 -9.17 5.62
C PHE A 40 13.91 -9.30 4.79
N VAL A 41 15.03 -9.04 5.44
CA VAL A 41 16.36 -9.14 4.88
C VAL A 41 17.19 -10.04 5.76
N LEU A 42 17.95 -10.95 5.16
CA LEU A 42 19.01 -11.65 5.88
C LEU A 42 20.33 -10.91 5.67
N ILE A 43 20.86 -10.37 6.76
CA ILE A 43 22.21 -9.80 6.79
C ILE A 43 23.14 -10.87 7.34
N TRP A 44 24.22 -11.17 6.63
CA TRP A 44 25.33 -11.96 7.16
C TRP A 44 26.50 -11.02 7.44
N LEU A 45 26.72 -10.73 8.73
CA LEU A 45 27.77 -9.85 9.22
C LEU A 45 28.97 -10.65 9.73
N ASP A 46 30.03 -10.72 8.94
CA ASP A 46 31.27 -11.40 9.31
C ASP A 46 32.47 -10.87 8.52
N ALA A 47 33.54 -10.49 9.23
CA ALA A 47 34.74 -9.87 8.68
C ALA A 47 35.53 -10.83 7.78
N ASN A 48 35.30 -12.13 7.93
CA ASN A 48 35.94 -13.19 7.15
C ASN A 48 35.10 -13.66 5.96
N VAL A 49 33.95 -13.02 5.69
CA VAL A 49 33.15 -13.30 4.49
C VAL A 49 33.93 -12.83 3.27
N LYS A 50 34.77 -13.72 2.77
CA LYS A 50 35.39 -13.62 1.45
C LYS A 50 34.62 -14.54 0.54
N GLU A 51 34.07 -14.00 -0.54
CA GLU A 51 33.30 -14.71 -1.56
C GLU A 51 34.02 -15.91 -2.19
N SER A 52 35.26 -16.24 -1.81
CA SER A 52 36.14 -17.19 -2.48
C SER A 52 36.33 -18.55 -1.80
N SER A 53 35.61 -18.86 -0.72
CA SER A 53 35.69 -20.19 -0.08
C SER A 53 34.53 -21.12 -0.45
N ASP A 54 34.81 -22.39 -0.73
CA ASP A 54 33.79 -23.37 -1.12
C ASP A 54 32.72 -23.57 -0.03
N GLN A 55 33.13 -23.57 1.24
CA GLN A 55 32.22 -23.65 2.39
C GLN A 55 31.27 -22.45 2.49
N PHE A 56 31.73 -21.25 2.08
CA PHE A 56 30.88 -20.06 2.03
C PHE A 56 29.82 -20.19 0.93
N TYR A 57 30.19 -20.66 -0.27
CA TYR A 57 29.23 -20.89 -1.34
C TYR A 57 28.19 -21.94 -0.97
N ASP A 58 28.59 -23.03 -0.31
CA ASP A 58 27.66 -24.06 0.16
C ASP A 58 26.71 -23.52 1.22
N SER A 59 27.21 -22.71 2.16
CA SER A 59 26.43 -22.08 3.23
C SER A 59 25.41 -21.07 2.69
N VAL A 60 25.86 -20.19 1.78
CA VAL A 60 24.99 -19.24 1.08
C VAL A 60 23.94 -19.99 0.25
N HIS A 61 24.32 -21.05 -0.45
CA HIS A 61 23.40 -21.85 -1.23
C HIS A 61 22.33 -22.54 -0.36
N GLN A 62 22.69 -22.99 0.85
CA GLN A 62 21.74 -23.55 1.81
C GLN A 62 20.76 -22.49 2.32
N LEU A 63 21.24 -21.31 2.70
CA LEU A 63 20.39 -20.20 3.17
C LEU A 63 19.44 -19.69 2.09
N GLN A 64 19.93 -19.61 0.85
CA GLN A 64 19.16 -19.12 -0.29
C GLN A 64 17.91 -19.96 -0.59
N ARG A 65 17.83 -21.20 -0.10
CA ARG A 65 16.61 -22.03 -0.18
C ARG A 65 15.44 -21.47 0.62
N PHE A 66 15.71 -20.60 1.60
CA PHE A 66 14.72 -20.10 2.55
C PHE A 66 14.56 -18.59 2.51
N VAL A 67 15.58 -17.89 2.01
CA VAL A 67 15.63 -16.44 1.94
C VAL A 67 16.02 -16.02 0.53
N ASN A 68 15.17 -15.21 -0.10
CA ASN A 68 15.42 -14.72 -1.44
C ASN A 68 16.52 -13.65 -1.44
N THR A 69 16.72 -12.86 -0.38
CA THR A 69 17.74 -11.78 -0.33
C THR A 69 18.73 -11.96 0.84
N ILE A 70 20.01 -12.19 0.53
CA ILE A 70 21.10 -12.23 1.50
C ILE A 70 22.06 -11.08 1.21
N ILE A 71 22.31 -10.24 2.21
CA ILE A 71 23.27 -9.14 2.13
C ILE A 71 24.47 -9.51 2.99
N LEU A 72 25.64 -9.55 2.37
CA LEU A 72 26.89 -9.82 3.04
C LEU A 72 27.47 -8.49 3.48
N VAL A 73 27.84 -8.38 4.75
CA VAL A 73 28.41 -7.18 5.34
C VAL A 73 29.70 -7.56 6.04
N SER A 74 30.76 -6.82 5.76
CA SER A 74 32.10 -7.13 6.27
C SER A 74 32.60 -6.11 7.30
N ASP A 75 31.90 -4.98 7.45
CA ASP A 75 32.30 -3.86 8.31
C ASP A 75 31.11 -3.28 9.09
N GLU A 76 31.39 -2.73 10.28
CA GLU A 76 30.36 -2.19 11.19
C GLU A 76 29.69 -0.91 10.66
N ILE A 77 30.39 -0.11 9.84
CA ILE A 77 29.85 1.11 9.24
C ILE A 77 28.82 0.73 8.16
N GLU A 78 29.16 -0.22 7.30
CA GLU A 78 28.25 -0.73 6.27
C GLU A 78 26.99 -1.37 6.90
N TYR A 79 27.16 -2.07 8.03
CA TYR A 79 26.04 -2.57 8.83
C TYR A 79 25.14 -1.43 9.34
N ALA A 80 25.72 -0.39 9.92
CA ALA A 80 24.96 0.76 10.45
C ALA A 80 24.19 1.49 9.35
N ASP A 81 24.82 1.71 8.19
CA ASP A 81 24.17 2.32 7.02
C ASP A 81 23.02 1.44 6.53
N LEU A 82 23.23 0.12 6.40
CA LEU A 82 22.20 -0.81 5.93
C LEU A 82 20.98 -0.84 6.85
N ILE A 83 21.19 -0.86 8.17
CA ILE A 83 20.11 -0.75 9.17
C ILE A 83 19.39 0.60 9.06
N HIS A 84 20.11 1.69 8.78
CA HIS A 84 19.50 3.00 8.54
C HIS A 84 18.60 3.01 7.31
N TYR A 85 18.92 2.25 6.27
CA TYR A 85 18.11 2.16 5.04
C TYR A 85 16.98 1.13 5.11
N THR A 86 17.04 0.14 6.00
CA THR A 86 16.00 -0.91 6.18
C THR A 86 14.90 -0.54 7.18
N LYS A 87 14.50 0.75 7.24
CA LYS A 87 13.61 1.25 8.31
C LYS A 87 12.27 0.53 8.47
N ASN A 88 11.75 -0.06 7.39
CA ASN A 88 10.41 -0.63 7.34
C ASN A 88 10.39 -2.15 7.12
N GLU A 89 11.54 -2.82 7.27
CA GLU A 89 11.67 -4.25 7.01
C GLU A 89 12.20 -4.98 8.23
N LYS A 90 11.80 -6.25 8.37
CA LYS A 90 12.36 -7.10 9.43
C LYS A 90 13.76 -7.54 9.05
N VAL A 91 14.68 -7.51 9.99
CA VAL A 91 16.07 -7.88 9.75
C VAL A 91 16.39 -9.15 10.50
N PHE A 92 16.85 -10.15 9.77
CA PHE A 92 17.47 -11.35 10.30
C PHE A 92 18.97 -11.19 10.18
N ILE A 93 19.71 -11.57 11.24
CA ILE A 93 21.15 -11.42 11.25
C ILE A 93 21.81 -12.77 11.51
N ILE A 94 22.74 -13.16 10.64
CA ILE A 94 23.77 -14.14 10.96
C ILE A 94 25.04 -13.34 11.27
N VAL A 95 25.56 -13.47 12.48
CA VAL A 95 26.70 -12.67 12.94
C VAL A 95 27.84 -13.57 13.41
N SER A 96 29.08 -13.21 13.09
CA SER A 96 30.24 -13.90 13.67
C SER A 96 30.29 -13.72 15.19
N GLY A 97 31.00 -14.61 15.89
CA GLY A 97 31.17 -14.47 17.34
C GLY A 97 31.81 -13.14 17.77
N THR A 98 32.71 -12.59 16.95
CA THR A 98 33.42 -11.32 17.24
C THR A 98 32.54 -10.10 17.06
N PHE A 99 31.78 -10.01 15.96
CA PHE A 99 30.82 -8.92 15.79
C PHE A 99 29.64 -9.08 16.75
N GLY A 100 29.21 -10.31 17.00
CA GLY A 100 28.09 -10.62 17.89
C GLY A 100 28.32 -10.06 19.28
N ILE A 101 29.50 -10.29 19.88
CA ILE A 101 29.78 -9.79 21.23
C ILE A 101 29.91 -8.26 21.30
N ASN A 102 30.39 -7.62 20.23
CA ASN A 102 30.58 -6.17 20.19
C ASN A 102 29.27 -5.41 19.93
N LEU A 103 28.38 -5.98 19.11
CA LEU A 103 27.17 -5.32 18.64
C LEU A 103 25.90 -5.83 19.33
N ALA A 104 25.98 -6.81 20.24
CA ALA A 104 24.82 -7.44 20.88
C ALA A 104 23.84 -6.42 21.49
N ASP A 105 24.34 -5.45 22.25
CA ASP A 105 23.51 -4.42 22.88
C ASP A 105 22.79 -3.56 21.84
N ILE A 106 23.51 -3.10 20.81
CA ILE A 106 22.95 -2.29 19.71
C ILE A 106 21.89 -3.09 18.95
N MET A 107 22.17 -4.36 18.65
CA MET A 107 21.25 -5.23 17.93
C MET A 107 19.98 -5.54 18.75
N GLU A 108 20.11 -5.70 20.06
CA GLU A 108 18.98 -5.89 20.97
C GLU A 108 18.08 -4.66 21.01
N GLU A 109 18.65 -3.45 21.04
CA GLU A 109 17.88 -2.19 21.04
C GLU A 109 17.27 -1.83 19.68
N THR A 110 17.81 -2.35 18.57
CA THR A 110 17.35 -1.99 17.21
C THR A 110 15.99 -2.63 16.88
N PRO A 111 14.90 -1.85 16.72
CA PRO A 111 13.54 -2.40 16.58
C PRO A 111 13.31 -3.27 15.34
N GLN A 112 14.04 -3.00 14.25
CA GLN A 112 13.90 -3.74 12.98
C GLN A 112 14.44 -5.17 13.06
N ILE A 113 15.37 -5.45 13.99
CA ILE A 113 16.01 -6.76 14.10
C ILE A 113 15.06 -7.73 14.79
N TYR A 114 14.74 -8.80 14.08
CA TYR A 114 13.79 -9.81 14.52
C TYR A 114 14.48 -10.98 15.22
N SER A 115 15.49 -11.57 14.57
CA SER A 115 16.27 -12.68 15.13
C SER A 115 17.73 -12.59 14.73
N ILE A 116 18.60 -13.00 15.66
CA ILE A 116 20.05 -13.01 15.52
C ILE A 116 20.55 -14.44 15.74
N TYR A 117 21.41 -14.91 14.84
CA TYR A 117 22.04 -16.23 14.88
C TYR A 117 23.55 -16.02 14.93
N VAL A 118 24.19 -16.45 16.03
CA VAL A 118 25.64 -16.34 16.15
C VAL A 118 26.28 -17.55 15.49
N TYR A 119 27.09 -17.35 14.46
CA TYR A 119 27.81 -18.39 13.75
C TYR A 119 29.31 -18.33 14.10
N CYS A 120 29.81 -19.35 14.81
CA CYS A 120 31.20 -19.38 15.24
C CYS A 120 31.66 -20.80 15.65
N ASP A 121 32.97 -21.03 15.61
CA ASP A 121 33.56 -22.31 16.05
C ASP A 121 33.52 -22.50 17.58
N GLN A 122 33.65 -21.41 18.35
CA GLN A 122 33.76 -21.45 19.82
C GLN A 122 32.41 -21.32 20.53
N ARG A 123 31.54 -22.29 20.32
CA ARG A 123 30.16 -22.28 20.85
C ARG A 123 30.07 -22.00 22.36
N GLU A 124 30.77 -22.76 23.19
CA GLU A 124 30.69 -22.64 24.66
C GLU A 124 31.13 -21.27 25.19
N TYR A 125 32.04 -20.58 24.48
CA TYR A 125 32.46 -19.24 24.86
C TYR A 125 31.36 -18.23 24.55
N HIS A 126 30.78 -18.28 23.34
CA HIS A 126 29.79 -17.30 22.91
C HIS A 126 28.40 -17.53 23.53
N GLU A 127 28.05 -18.76 23.90
CA GLU A 127 26.78 -19.04 24.59
C GLU A 127 26.67 -18.28 25.93
N LYS A 128 27.78 -18.06 26.63
CA LYS A 128 27.79 -17.41 27.96
C LYS A 128 27.21 -16.00 27.97
N TRP A 129 27.40 -15.24 26.89
CA TRP A 129 26.85 -13.89 26.75
C TRP A 129 25.60 -13.88 25.89
N ALA A 130 25.53 -14.72 24.85
CA ALA A 130 24.41 -14.75 23.92
C ALA A 130 23.07 -15.04 24.61
N THR A 131 23.05 -15.88 25.64
CA THR A 131 21.83 -16.22 26.39
C THR A 131 21.22 -15.06 27.16
N ASN A 132 21.94 -13.96 27.35
CA ASN A 132 21.44 -12.78 28.05
C ASN A 132 20.58 -11.88 27.15
N PHE A 133 20.58 -12.13 25.84
CA PHE A 133 19.88 -11.30 24.85
C PHE A 133 18.67 -12.06 24.29
N ARG A 134 17.56 -11.34 24.10
CA ARG A 134 16.29 -11.94 23.73
C ARG A 134 16.22 -12.25 22.23
N LYS A 135 16.83 -11.38 21.40
CA LYS A 135 16.81 -11.53 19.94
C LYS A 135 17.80 -12.59 19.46
N ILE A 136 18.76 -13.01 20.29
CA ILE A 136 19.71 -14.06 19.93
C ILE A 136 19.06 -15.43 20.12
N LYS A 137 18.85 -16.14 19.00
CA LYS A 137 18.17 -17.44 18.96
C LYS A 137 19.09 -18.62 19.26
N GLY A 138 20.40 -18.40 19.21
CA GLY A 138 21.39 -19.39 19.58
C GLY A 138 22.77 -19.10 19.01
N VAL A 139 23.71 -19.95 19.42
CA VAL A 139 25.08 -20.00 18.92
C VAL A 139 25.28 -21.33 18.20
N PHE A 140 25.75 -21.25 16.96
CA PHE A 140 25.78 -22.37 16.04
C PHE A 140 27.19 -22.53 15.45
N THR A 141 27.59 -23.78 15.29
CA THR A 141 28.86 -24.19 14.64
C THR A 141 28.63 -24.71 13.23
N ASP A 142 27.37 -24.85 12.81
CA ASP A 142 26.96 -25.39 11.51
C ASP A 142 25.79 -24.53 10.98
N MET A 143 25.71 -24.41 9.67
CA MET A 143 24.69 -23.64 8.97
C MET A 143 23.36 -24.37 8.85
N ILE A 144 23.34 -25.71 8.89
CA ILE A 144 22.08 -26.47 8.77
C ILE A 144 21.09 -26.11 9.90
N PRO A 145 21.48 -26.10 11.19
CA PRO A 145 20.60 -25.67 12.27
C PRO A 145 20.17 -24.20 12.18
N ILE A 146 21.05 -23.31 11.69
CA ILE A 146 20.70 -21.91 11.41
C ILE A 146 19.59 -21.86 10.36
N CYS A 147 19.73 -22.61 9.25
CA CYS A 147 18.73 -22.66 8.20
C CYS A 147 17.36 -23.15 8.71
N GLU A 148 17.33 -24.17 9.56
CA GLU A 148 16.09 -24.67 10.15
C GLU A 148 15.42 -23.65 11.07
N ALA A 149 16.20 -22.97 11.92
CA ALA A 149 15.71 -21.93 12.80
C ALA A 149 15.23 -20.71 12.00
N LEU A 150 16.04 -20.24 11.05
CA LEU A 150 15.70 -19.15 10.13
C LEU A 150 14.44 -19.44 9.33
N ARG A 151 14.27 -20.66 8.79
CA ARG A 151 13.06 -21.06 8.07
C ARG A 151 11.80 -20.91 8.95
N ARG A 152 11.88 -21.24 10.23
CA ARG A 152 10.76 -21.08 11.18
C ARG A 152 10.46 -19.61 11.41
N ASP A 153 11.48 -18.82 11.73
CA ASP A 153 11.30 -17.41 12.05
C ASP A 153 10.90 -16.58 10.82
N VAL A 154 11.38 -16.93 9.63
CA VAL A 154 10.98 -16.31 8.34
C VAL A 154 9.51 -16.56 8.04
N ARG A 155 9.02 -17.79 8.25
CA ARG A 155 7.60 -18.11 8.08
C ARG A 155 6.74 -17.29 9.04
N GLN A 156 7.18 -17.15 10.29
CA GLN A 156 6.52 -16.28 11.26
C GLN A 156 6.55 -14.81 10.83
N ALA A 157 7.70 -14.31 10.39
CA ALA A 157 7.85 -12.94 9.93
C ALA A 157 7.03 -12.63 8.67
N ASN A 158 6.80 -13.62 7.79
CA ASN A 158 5.92 -13.51 6.63
C ASN A 158 4.43 -13.54 7.01
N ASN A 159 4.05 -14.35 8.01
CA ASN A 159 2.67 -14.41 8.51
C ASN A 159 2.24 -13.10 9.20
N ASP A 160 3.19 -12.32 9.75
CA ASP A 160 2.93 -11.04 10.41
C ASP A 160 2.43 -9.90 9.49
N LEU A 161 2.10 -10.18 8.22
CA LEU A 161 1.82 -9.13 7.23
C LEU A 161 0.71 -9.46 6.22
N ILE A 162 -0.13 -10.49 6.40
CA ILE A 162 -1.29 -10.63 5.49
C ILE A 162 -2.24 -9.46 5.73
N SER A 163 -2.43 -8.60 4.72
CA SER A 163 -3.32 -7.47 4.85
C SER A 163 -4.77 -7.94 4.94
N ILE A 164 -5.34 -7.72 6.11
CA ILE A 164 -6.75 -7.95 6.38
C ILE A 164 -7.51 -6.66 6.11
N ASN A 165 -8.57 -6.75 5.31
CA ASN A 165 -9.51 -5.64 5.14
C ASN A 165 -10.83 -6.03 5.81
N ILE A 166 -11.31 -5.17 6.71
CA ILE A 166 -12.58 -5.38 7.43
C ILE A 166 -13.57 -4.35 6.92
N LEU A 167 -14.73 -4.82 6.51
CA LEU A 167 -15.86 -3.95 6.21
C LEU A 167 -16.38 -3.38 7.52
N GLN A 168 -16.25 -2.06 7.72
CA GLN A 168 -16.76 -1.41 8.91
C GLN A 168 -18.28 -1.46 8.93
N SER A 169 -18.87 -1.58 10.12
CA SER A 169 -20.33 -1.67 10.30
C SER A 169 -21.09 -0.36 10.01
N THR A 170 -20.39 0.67 9.53
CA THR A 170 -20.95 1.96 9.16
C THR A 170 -21.92 1.82 7.99
N LYS A 171 -23.00 2.62 8.01
CA LYS A 171 -24.04 2.58 6.96
C LYS A 171 -23.58 3.12 5.60
N SER A 172 -22.38 3.69 5.48
CA SER A 172 -21.88 4.28 4.23
C SER A 172 -20.68 3.51 3.69
N PRO A 173 -20.75 2.96 2.45
CA PRO A 173 -19.62 2.36 1.75
C PRO A 173 -18.45 3.33 1.54
N GLU A 174 -18.69 4.65 1.59
CA GLU A 174 -17.67 5.69 1.39
C GLU A 174 -16.53 5.63 2.43
N LEU A 175 -16.79 5.01 3.59
CA LEU A 175 -15.84 4.85 4.69
C LEU A 175 -15.00 3.56 4.57
N ASP A 176 -15.41 2.60 3.73
CA ASP A 176 -14.80 1.26 3.62
C ASP A 176 -13.83 1.13 2.44
N GLN A 177 -13.05 2.17 2.20
CA GLN A 177 -12.28 2.34 0.96
C GLN A 177 -11.22 1.26 0.73
N LEU A 178 -10.58 0.75 1.80
CA LEU A 178 -9.60 -0.35 1.68
C LEU A 178 -10.26 -1.66 1.25
N PHE A 179 -11.42 -1.98 1.83
CA PHE A 179 -12.18 -3.17 1.46
C PHE A 179 -12.63 -3.09 0.00
N ILE A 180 -13.21 -1.96 -0.40
CA ILE A 180 -13.63 -1.68 -1.78
C ILE A 180 -12.43 -1.75 -2.75
N CYS A 181 -11.29 -1.15 -2.38
CA CYS A 181 -10.08 -1.19 -3.18
C CYS A 181 -9.61 -2.63 -3.43
N SER A 182 -9.73 -3.52 -2.44
CA SER A 182 -9.41 -4.95 -2.63
C SER A 182 -10.34 -5.65 -3.61
N LEU A 183 -11.64 -5.31 -3.62
CA LEU A 183 -12.61 -5.88 -4.57
C LEU A 183 -12.29 -5.46 -6.00
N ILE A 184 -12.02 -4.17 -6.21
CA ILE A 184 -11.65 -3.64 -7.52
C ILE A 184 -10.29 -4.20 -7.96
N LEU A 185 -9.33 -4.36 -7.06
CA LEU A 185 -8.05 -4.99 -7.37
C LEU A 185 -8.24 -6.42 -7.88
N LYS A 186 -9.14 -7.20 -7.26
CA LYS A 186 -9.52 -8.55 -7.74
C LYS A 186 -10.09 -8.51 -9.15
N GLU A 187 -11.03 -7.60 -9.43
CA GLU A 187 -11.63 -7.40 -10.76
C GLU A 187 -10.56 -7.11 -11.81
N VAL A 188 -9.58 -6.26 -11.49
CA VAL A 188 -8.50 -5.84 -12.39
C VAL A 188 -7.49 -6.95 -12.67
N LEU A 189 -7.16 -7.77 -11.67
CA LEU A 189 -6.11 -8.78 -11.79
C LEU A 189 -6.56 -10.09 -12.47
N ILE A 190 -7.87 -10.38 -12.50
CA ILE A 190 -8.42 -11.66 -12.98
C ILE A 190 -9.02 -11.56 -14.40
N ASN A 191 -9.09 -10.36 -14.99
CA ASN A 191 -9.79 -10.12 -16.26
C ASN A 191 -8.87 -9.56 -17.37
N ASN A 192 -7.74 -10.19 -17.69
CA ASN A 192 -6.91 -9.74 -18.81
C ASN A 192 -6.43 -10.90 -19.69
N GLU A 193 -6.48 -10.70 -21.01
CA GLU A 193 -5.87 -11.64 -21.93
C GLU A 193 -4.35 -11.48 -21.91
N TYR A 194 -3.62 -12.59 -21.76
CA TYR A 194 -2.16 -12.61 -21.82
C TYR A 194 -1.68 -13.57 -22.90
N ASN A 195 -0.48 -13.28 -23.42
CA ASN A 195 0.18 -14.08 -24.42
C ASN A 195 1.57 -14.53 -23.95
N GLU A 196 2.26 -15.33 -24.75
CA GLU A 196 3.64 -15.77 -24.42
C GLU A 196 4.62 -14.59 -24.29
N GLU A 197 4.32 -13.45 -24.90
CA GLU A 197 5.16 -12.25 -24.84
C GLU A 197 5.09 -11.61 -23.45
N THR A 198 3.91 -11.55 -22.81
CA THR A 198 3.76 -11.09 -21.42
C THR A 198 4.66 -11.86 -20.46
N ILE A 199 4.72 -13.20 -20.60
CA ILE A 199 5.56 -14.04 -19.74
C ILE A 199 7.06 -13.73 -19.96
N LYS A 200 7.48 -13.50 -21.21
CA LYS A 200 8.86 -13.13 -21.52
C LYS A 200 9.22 -11.76 -20.96
N GLU A 201 8.31 -10.78 -21.06
CA GLU A 201 8.49 -9.48 -20.44
C GLU A 201 8.61 -9.57 -18.92
N PHE A 202 7.76 -10.38 -18.28
CA PHE A 202 7.84 -10.61 -16.85
C PHE A 202 9.17 -11.25 -16.43
N ILE A 203 9.66 -12.24 -17.18
CA ILE A 203 10.99 -12.84 -16.93
C ILE A 203 12.10 -11.80 -17.10
N LYS A 204 12.03 -10.94 -18.13
CA LYS A 204 12.98 -9.85 -18.34
C LYS A 204 12.94 -8.86 -17.18
N PHE A 205 11.74 -8.47 -16.73
CA PHE A 205 11.53 -7.64 -15.55
C PHE A 205 12.17 -8.27 -14.32
N CYS A 206 11.92 -9.56 -14.06
CA CYS A 206 12.52 -10.28 -12.92
C CYS A 206 14.05 -10.31 -13.00
N ARG A 207 14.64 -10.51 -14.17
CA ARG A 207 16.12 -10.48 -14.33
C ARG A 207 16.71 -9.12 -13.99
N VAL A 208 16.06 -8.03 -14.40
CA VAL A 208 16.48 -6.67 -14.04
C VAL A 208 16.29 -6.43 -12.55
N HIS A 209 15.14 -6.84 -12.02
CA HIS A 209 14.76 -6.68 -10.62
C HIS A 209 15.70 -7.45 -9.66
N TYR A 210 16.18 -8.62 -10.08
CA TYR A 210 17.08 -9.51 -9.32
C TYR A 210 18.52 -9.54 -9.85
N ASN A 211 18.97 -8.50 -10.57
CA ASN A 211 20.25 -8.51 -11.28
C ASN A 211 21.45 -8.84 -10.37
N ASN A 212 21.40 -8.41 -9.10
CA ASN A 212 22.47 -8.63 -8.13
C ASN A 212 22.30 -9.91 -7.30
N ASN A 213 21.34 -10.77 -7.64
CA ASN A 213 21.02 -11.98 -6.91
C ASN A 213 21.24 -13.23 -7.77
N SER A 214 22.41 -13.86 -7.59
CA SER A 214 22.85 -15.00 -8.39
C SER A 214 21.94 -16.22 -8.24
N TYR A 215 21.34 -16.41 -7.07
CA TYR A 215 20.39 -17.50 -6.81
C TYR A 215 19.04 -17.27 -7.45
N GLN A 216 18.48 -16.07 -7.31
CA GLN A 216 17.25 -15.73 -8.01
C GLN A 216 17.44 -15.80 -9.52
N THR A 217 18.62 -15.41 -10.02
CA THR A 217 18.95 -15.60 -11.43
C THR A 217 18.93 -17.08 -11.84
N LYS A 218 19.38 -18.01 -10.99
CA LYS A 218 19.25 -19.47 -11.22
C LYS A 218 17.78 -19.92 -11.17
N ILE A 219 17.00 -19.46 -10.20
CA ILE A 219 15.56 -19.76 -10.11
C ILE A 219 14.82 -19.24 -11.33
N ILE A 220 15.07 -18.00 -11.77
CA ILE A 220 14.45 -17.41 -12.96
C ILE A 220 14.81 -18.20 -14.22
N LYS A 221 16.08 -18.62 -14.38
CA LYS A 221 16.48 -19.51 -15.49
C LYS A 221 15.79 -20.87 -15.42
N ASN A 222 15.61 -21.42 -14.21
CA ASN A 222 14.90 -22.68 -14.02
C ASN A 222 13.40 -22.53 -14.34
N TYR A 223 12.80 -21.43 -13.89
CA TYR A 223 11.43 -21.03 -14.20
C TYR A 223 11.24 -20.89 -15.71
N GLU A 224 12.10 -20.15 -16.41
CA GLU A 224 12.03 -20.00 -17.87
C GLU A 224 12.10 -21.33 -18.62
N LYS A 225 12.84 -22.32 -18.10
CA LYS A 225 12.93 -23.67 -18.68
C LYS A 225 11.72 -24.55 -18.35
N ASN A 226 11.10 -24.38 -17.19
CA ASN A 226 10.12 -25.31 -16.62
C ASN A 226 8.71 -24.72 -16.45
N ASN A 227 8.50 -23.43 -16.66
CA ASN A 227 7.20 -22.78 -16.51
C ASN A 227 6.11 -23.36 -17.43
N LYS A 228 6.50 -23.92 -18.58
CA LYS A 228 5.59 -24.64 -19.48
C LYS A 228 5.24 -26.05 -19.00
N LYS A 229 5.98 -26.60 -18.03
CA LYS A 229 5.82 -27.97 -17.49
C LYS A 229 5.10 -27.98 -16.15
N LEU A 230 5.35 -26.98 -15.31
CA LEU A 230 4.75 -26.86 -13.98
C LEU A 230 3.42 -26.11 -14.07
N SER A 231 2.44 -26.57 -13.31
CA SER A 231 1.16 -25.86 -13.21
C SER A 231 1.27 -24.60 -12.33
N PRO A 232 0.40 -23.59 -12.51
CA PRO A 232 0.38 -22.38 -11.67
C PRO A 232 0.38 -22.65 -10.15
N ILE A 233 -0.39 -23.64 -9.68
CA ILE A 233 -0.40 -24.05 -8.27
C ILE A 233 0.99 -24.53 -7.83
N GLN A 234 1.61 -25.42 -8.60
CA GLN A 234 2.96 -25.93 -8.29
C GLN A 234 4.00 -24.81 -8.29
N LEU A 235 3.86 -23.82 -9.18
CA LEU A 235 4.72 -22.64 -9.19
C LEU A 235 4.50 -21.78 -7.94
N TYR A 236 3.25 -21.59 -7.52
CA TYR A 236 2.91 -20.81 -6.32
C TYR A 236 3.38 -21.47 -5.02
N THR A 237 3.31 -22.81 -4.94
CA THR A 237 3.72 -23.57 -3.76
C THR A 237 5.20 -23.95 -3.76
N SER A 238 5.90 -23.81 -4.90
CA SER A 238 7.35 -24.08 -4.99
C SER A 238 8.20 -23.04 -4.27
N GLU A 239 9.42 -23.44 -3.88
CA GLU A 239 10.48 -22.56 -3.36
C GLU A 239 10.99 -21.62 -4.49
N CYS A 240 10.20 -20.61 -4.85
CA CYS A 240 10.57 -19.61 -5.85
C CYS A 240 10.09 -18.20 -5.48
N PHE A 241 10.63 -17.20 -6.18
CA PHE A 241 10.32 -15.79 -5.95
C PHE A 241 8.86 -15.39 -6.17
N LEU A 242 8.05 -16.21 -6.85
CA LEU A 242 6.69 -15.82 -7.25
C LEU A 242 5.79 -15.60 -6.04
N TYR A 243 5.86 -16.49 -5.05
CA TYR A 243 5.06 -16.39 -3.84
C TYR A 243 5.36 -15.11 -3.06
N SER A 244 6.64 -14.85 -2.77
CA SER A 244 7.07 -13.68 -2.00
C SER A 244 6.81 -12.38 -2.74
N MET A 245 7.15 -12.32 -4.03
CA MET A 245 6.93 -11.16 -4.89
C MET A 245 5.44 -10.82 -4.98
N LEU A 246 4.59 -11.82 -5.25
CA LEU A 246 3.15 -11.60 -5.40
C LEU A 246 2.51 -11.12 -4.09
N ASN A 247 2.75 -11.83 -2.99
CA ASN A 247 2.13 -11.49 -1.71
C ASN A 247 2.62 -10.14 -1.16
N ARG A 248 3.90 -9.78 -1.36
CA ARG A 248 4.41 -8.43 -1.04
C ARG A 248 3.73 -7.37 -1.90
N ALA A 249 3.61 -7.61 -3.21
CA ALA A 249 3.01 -6.65 -4.12
C ALA A 249 1.52 -6.42 -3.83
N LEU A 250 0.77 -7.47 -3.52
CA LEU A 250 -0.64 -7.37 -3.12
C LEU A 250 -0.81 -6.58 -1.82
N ARG A 251 0.01 -6.86 -0.81
CA ARG A 251 -0.04 -6.14 0.48
C ARG A 251 0.28 -4.66 0.33
N LEU A 252 1.35 -4.36 -0.40
CA LEU A 252 1.81 -2.99 -0.60
C LEU A 252 1.03 -2.28 -1.70
N TYR A 253 0.15 -2.94 -2.45
CA TYR A 253 -0.42 -2.38 -3.67
C TYR A 253 0.70 -1.87 -4.60
N ASP A 254 1.78 -2.65 -4.75
CA ASP A 254 2.86 -2.33 -5.69
C ASP A 254 2.38 -2.64 -7.10
N ILE A 255 1.84 -1.60 -7.76
CA ILE A 255 1.17 -1.80 -9.04
C ILE A 255 2.15 -2.12 -10.15
N LYS A 256 3.39 -1.67 -10.05
CA LYS A 256 4.42 -1.98 -11.05
C LYS A 256 4.71 -3.48 -11.09
N ILE A 257 4.79 -4.11 -9.92
CA ILE A 257 4.92 -5.57 -9.85
C ILE A 257 3.59 -6.24 -10.22
N LEU A 258 2.47 -5.76 -9.70
CA LEU A 258 1.16 -6.38 -9.92
C LEU A 258 0.76 -6.41 -11.41
N THR A 259 1.03 -5.36 -12.19
CA THR A 259 0.74 -5.35 -13.64
C THR A 259 1.66 -6.26 -14.45
N LYS A 260 2.85 -6.61 -13.91
CA LYS A 260 3.77 -7.55 -14.56
C LYS A 260 3.50 -9.01 -14.17
N ILE A 261 2.97 -9.27 -12.98
CA ILE A 261 2.67 -10.62 -12.48
C ILE A 261 1.18 -11.01 -12.58
N ASN A 262 0.30 -10.08 -12.99
CA ASN A 262 -1.14 -10.31 -13.10
C ASN A 262 -1.52 -11.56 -13.92
N PHE A 263 -0.78 -11.88 -14.99
CA PHE A 263 -0.98 -13.13 -15.75
C PHE A 263 -0.89 -14.38 -14.88
N PHE A 264 -0.01 -14.37 -13.89
CA PHE A 264 0.16 -15.50 -12.98
C PHE A 264 -0.98 -15.56 -11.97
N VAL A 265 -1.46 -14.40 -11.49
CA VAL A 265 -2.63 -14.30 -10.60
C VAL A 265 -3.87 -14.89 -11.27
N GLU A 266 -4.13 -14.51 -12.52
CA GLU A 266 -5.27 -15.02 -13.29
C GLU A 266 -5.15 -16.53 -13.56
N ASN A 267 -3.99 -17.00 -14.02
CA ASN A 267 -3.75 -18.43 -14.27
C ASN A 267 -3.92 -19.28 -13.01
N LEU A 268 -3.44 -18.79 -11.86
CA LEU A 268 -3.61 -19.46 -10.57
C LEU A 268 -5.08 -19.47 -10.15
N HIS A 269 -5.79 -18.35 -10.30
CA HIS A 269 -7.23 -18.25 -10.04
C HIS A 269 -8.04 -19.25 -10.87
N GLU A 270 -7.83 -19.28 -12.19
CA GLU A 270 -8.57 -20.14 -13.11
C GLU A 270 -8.22 -21.62 -12.91
N GLN A 271 -6.97 -21.96 -12.58
CA GLN A 271 -6.62 -23.34 -12.24
C GLN A 271 -7.35 -23.81 -10.97
N ILE A 272 -7.36 -22.99 -9.91
CA ILE A 272 -8.08 -23.29 -8.67
C ILE A 272 -9.57 -23.50 -8.97
N LYS A 273 -10.18 -22.60 -9.74
CA LYS A 273 -11.60 -22.66 -10.15
C LYS A 273 -11.93 -23.90 -10.98
N LYS A 274 -11.05 -24.30 -11.91
CA LYS A 274 -11.20 -25.50 -12.73
C LYS A 274 -11.17 -26.78 -11.89
N ILE A 275 -10.21 -26.89 -10.97
CA ILE A 275 -10.14 -28.06 -10.07
C ILE A 275 -11.37 -28.05 -9.14
N TYR A 276 -11.76 -26.87 -8.67
CA TYR A 276 -12.92 -26.71 -7.79
C TYR A 276 -14.21 -27.24 -8.41
N SER A 277 -14.48 -26.90 -9.68
CA SER A 277 -15.69 -27.33 -10.39
C SER A 277 -15.71 -28.81 -10.77
N GLN A 278 -14.55 -29.48 -10.79
CA GLN A 278 -14.43 -30.88 -11.19
C GLN A 278 -14.59 -31.87 -10.02
N SER A 279 -14.47 -31.44 -8.76
CA SER A 279 -14.64 -32.34 -7.60
C SER A 279 -16.10 -32.34 -7.11
N ASN A 280 -16.67 -33.54 -6.92
CA ASN A 280 -18.10 -33.75 -6.64
C ASN A 280 -18.45 -33.89 -5.15
N ASP A 281 -17.53 -33.62 -4.23
CA ASP A 281 -17.77 -33.86 -2.81
C ASP A 281 -18.51 -32.70 -2.12
N GLN A 282 -19.67 -32.99 -1.52
CA GLN A 282 -20.35 -32.11 -0.58
C GLN A 282 -19.65 -32.14 0.78
N GLN A 283 -18.59 -31.33 0.95
CA GLN A 283 -17.89 -31.24 2.23
C GLN A 283 -17.93 -29.81 2.79
N GLN A 284 -18.50 -29.69 3.99
CA GLN A 284 -18.21 -28.58 4.89
C GLN A 284 -16.97 -28.93 5.70
N ILE A 285 -15.95 -28.09 5.62
CA ILE A 285 -14.65 -28.33 6.26
C ILE A 285 -14.35 -27.16 7.21
N THR A 286 -13.60 -27.44 8.28
CA THR A 286 -13.02 -26.40 9.11
C THR A 286 -11.51 -26.38 8.89
N VAL A 287 -10.99 -25.20 8.61
CA VAL A 287 -9.56 -24.94 8.47
C VAL A 287 -9.12 -23.85 9.45
N TYR A 288 -7.82 -23.79 9.71
CA TYR A 288 -7.18 -22.92 10.66
C TYR A 288 -6.11 -22.09 9.95
N HIS A 289 -6.07 -20.81 10.27
CA HIS A 289 -5.04 -19.90 9.80
C HIS A 289 -4.55 -19.06 10.98
N GLU A 290 -3.26 -19.10 11.22
CA GLU A 290 -2.59 -18.31 12.23
C GLU A 290 -2.17 -16.94 11.69
N GLN A 291 -2.34 -15.89 12.50
CA GLN A 291 -1.83 -14.57 12.17
C GLN A 291 -1.59 -13.72 13.41
N THR A 292 -0.47 -13.00 13.44
CA THR A 292 -0.24 -11.92 14.39
C THR A 292 -0.73 -10.59 13.79
N ILE A 293 -1.50 -9.81 14.54
CA ILE A 293 -2.05 -8.52 14.09
C ILE A 293 -1.80 -7.42 15.13
N SER A 294 -1.91 -6.15 14.72
CA SER A 294 -1.78 -5.03 15.67
C SER A 294 -3.01 -4.92 16.59
N ASN A 295 -2.82 -4.29 17.74
CA ASN A 295 -3.93 -3.94 18.66
C ASN A 295 -5.06 -3.18 17.94
N ASP A 296 -4.73 -2.23 17.05
CA ASP A 296 -5.74 -1.46 16.30
C ASP A 296 -6.55 -2.34 15.36
N GLN A 297 -5.89 -3.23 14.61
CA GLN A 297 -6.56 -4.20 13.73
C GLN A 297 -7.45 -5.16 14.54
N PHE A 298 -6.98 -5.60 15.70
CA PHE A 298 -7.77 -6.45 16.58
C PHE A 298 -9.01 -5.71 17.14
N LEU A 299 -8.88 -4.44 17.53
CA LEU A 299 -10.02 -3.61 17.93
C LEU A 299 -11.02 -3.44 16.79
N GLN A 300 -10.55 -3.31 15.54
CA GLN A 300 -11.42 -3.29 14.37
C GLN A 300 -12.18 -4.61 14.18
N LEU A 301 -11.55 -5.77 14.41
CA LEU A 301 -12.24 -7.07 14.40
C LEU A 301 -13.35 -7.12 15.45
N GLN A 302 -13.06 -6.69 16.67
CA GLN A 302 -14.02 -6.68 17.78
C GLN A 302 -15.22 -5.78 17.52
N LYS A 303 -14.99 -4.58 16.98
CA LYS A 303 -16.05 -3.61 16.65
C LYS A 303 -16.96 -4.09 15.51
N ASN A 304 -16.48 -4.98 14.64
CA ASN A 304 -17.17 -5.36 13.40
C ASN A 304 -17.64 -6.83 13.37
N LEU A 305 -18.10 -7.34 14.52
CA LEU A 305 -18.80 -8.62 14.59
C LEU A 305 -19.98 -8.67 13.60
N ASN A 306 -20.16 -9.82 12.95
CA ASN A 306 -21.12 -10.04 11.84
C ASN A 306 -20.87 -9.19 10.59
N SER A 307 -19.71 -8.54 10.48
CA SER A 307 -19.27 -7.90 9.24
C SER A 307 -18.41 -8.82 8.39
N LEU A 308 -17.98 -8.29 7.25
CA LEU A 308 -17.15 -8.98 6.27
C LEU A 308 -15.68 -8.67 6.50
N ILE A 309 -14.86 -9.67 6.21
CA ILE A 309 -13.41 -9.63 6.27
C ILE A 309 -12.86 -10.28 5.01
N SER A 310 -11.83 -9.70 4.42
CA SER A 310 -11.10 -10.31 3.32
C SER A 310 -9.61 -10.31 3.60
N PHE A 311 -8.92 -11.31 3.04
CA PHE A 311 -7.47 -11.40 3.03
C PHE A 311 -7.00 -11.01 1.64
N ASN A 312 -6.17 -9.97 1.52
CA ASN A 312 -5.71 -9.47 0.22
C ASN A 312 -4.55 -10.31 -0.34
N THR A 313 -4.69 -11.63 -0.33
CA THR A 313 -3.71 -12.63 -0.79
C THR A 313 -4.43 -13.90 -1.28
N PHE A 314 -3.68 -14.87 -1.80
CA PHE A 314 -4.16 -16.26 -1.88
C PHE A 314 -3.97 -16.89 -0.50
N LEU A 315 -5.05 -16.97 0.27
CA LEU A 315 -5.00 -17.48 1.64
C LEU A 315 -4.65 -18.97 1.63
N MET A 316 -3.72 -19.37 2.49
CA MET A 316 -3.42 -20.77 2.77
C MET A 316 -3.76 -21.08 4.22
N ALA A 317 -4.54 -22.13 4.45
CA ALA A 317 -5.01 -22.54 5.76
C ALA A 317 -4.85 -24.05 5.93
N THR A 318 -4.59 -24.52 7.14
CA THR A 318 -4.40 -25.96 7.43
C THR A 318 -5.65 -26.58 8.03
N MET A 319 -5.88 -27.87 7.80
CA MET A 319 -6.90 -28.64 8.53
C MET A 319 -6.44 -29.01 9.96
N ASP A 320 -5.14 -28.90 10.27
CA ASP A 320 -4.56 -29.21 11.57
C ASP A 320 -4.47 -27.97 12.46
N LYS A 321 -5.29 -27.95 13.52
CA LYS A 321 -5.29 -26.86 14.51
C LYS A 321 -3.98 -26.77 15.28
N GLU A 322 -3.40 -27.91 15.67
CA GLU A 322 -2.21 -27.95 16.52
C GLU A 322 -0.98 -27.43 15.75
N LEU A 323 -0.95 -27.65 14.43
CA LEU A 323 0.07 -27.08 13.56
C LEU A 323 0.03 -25.54 13.56
N SER A 324 -1.15 -24.93 13.38
CA SER A 324 -1.30 -23.47 13.44
C SER A 324 -0.95 -22.89 14.83
N LEU A 325 -1.30 -23.59 15.91
CA LEU A 325 -0.99 -23.13 17.26
C LEU A 325 0.52 -23.05 17.54
N LYS A 326 1.31 -24.03 17.05
CA LYS A 326 2.78 -24.02 17.20
C LYS A 326 3.44 -22.77 16.60
N PHE A 327 2.83 -22.14 15.61
CA PHE A 327 3.34 -20.92 14.98
C PHE A 327 3.00 -19.64 15.74
N LEU A 328 2.02 -19.66 16.67
CA LEU A 328 1.60 -18.49 17.46
C LEU A 328 2.35 -18.36 18.79
N GLU A 329 2.99 -19.42 19.31
CA GLU A 329 3.55 -19.44 20.67
C GLU A 329 4.71 -18.46 20.98
N GLN A 330 5.12 -17.58 20.05
CA GLN A 330 6.35 -16.78 20.17
C GLN A 330 6.16 -15.25 20.11
N SER A 331 4.95 -14.71 19.93
CA SER A 331 4.72 -13.25 19.87
C SER A 331 4.58 -12.56 21.25
N GLN A 332 4.74 -13.32 22.34
CA GLN A 332 4.65 -12.85 23.75
C GLN A 332 5.57 -11.65 24.05
N ASN A 333 6.44 -11.32 23.10
CA ASN A 333 7.52 -10.37 23.24
C ASN A 333 7.22 -8.93 22.83
N ASN A 334 6.14 -8.68 22.07
CA ASN A 334 5.73 -7.33 21.66
C ASN A 334 4.33 -7.00 22.24
N PRO A 335 4.18 -5.96 23.09
CA PRO A 335 2.89 -5.58 23.66
C PRO A 335 1.89 -4.99 22.65
N ASP A 336 2.36 -4.55 21.48
CA ASP A 336 1.52 -3.91 20.46
C ASP A 336 0.87 -4.93 19.49
N LEU A 337 1.18 -6.21 19.66
CA LEU A 337 0.76 -7.31 18.79
C LEU A 337 -0.07 -8.35 19.55
N ILE A 338 -1.03 -8.93 18.83
CA ILE A 338 -1.94 -9.97 19.32
C ILE A 338 -1.92 -11.15 18.36
N ASP A 339 -1.84 -12.36 18.91
CA ASP A 339 -2.01 -13.59 18.13
C ASP A 339 -3.48 -13.88 17.91
N VAL A 340 -3.82 -14.17 16.66
CA VAL A 340 -5.15 -14.56 16.25
C VAL A 340 -5.09 -15.90 15.52
N LEU A 341 -5.83 -16.88 16.05
CA LEU A 341 -6.17 -18.11 15.36
C LEU A 341 -7.52 -17.93 14.66
N PHE A 342 -7.50 -17.81 13.34
CA PHE A 342 -8.71 -17.83 12.53
C PHE A 342 -9.20 -19.27 12.37
N LYS A 343 -10.38 -19.56 12.92
CA LYS A 343 -11.10 -20.82 12.71
C LYS A 343 -12.14 -20.61 11.62
N ILE A 344 -11.87 -21.11 10.42
CA ILE A 344 -12.64 -20.81 9.22
C ILE A 344 -13.50 -22.02 8.85
N LYS A 345 -14.82 -21.83 8.80
CA LYS A 345 -15.74 -22.80 8.21
C LYS A 345 -15.92 -22.50 6.73
N ILE A 346 -15.59 -23.47 5.89
CA ILE A 346 -15.75 -23.38 4.43
C ILE A 346 -16.84 -24.34 3.97
N ASP A 347 -17.56 -23.91 2.94
CA ASP A 347 -18.65 -24.67 2.33
C ASP A 347 -18.45 -24.69 0.82
N ARG A 348 -18.28 -25.89 0.25
CA ARG A 348 -18.03 -26.08 -1.18
C ARG A 348 -19.25 -25.75 -2.06
N SER A 349 -20.43 -25.60 -1.48
CA SER A 349 -21.62 -25.15 -2.23
C SER A 349 -21.54 -23.68 -2.66
N ILE A 350 -20.65 -22.90 -2.05
CA ILE A 350 -20.42 -21.49 -2.37
C ILE A 350 -19.50 -21.42 -3.60
N SER A 351 -19.97 -20.81 -4.69
CA SER A 351 -19.24 -20.80 -5.96
C SER A 351 -18.31 -19.59 -6.13
N SER A 352 -18.56 -18.49 -5.42
CA SER A 352 -17.83 -17.22 -5.59
C SER A 352 -16.38 -17.25 -5.10
N TYR A 353 -16.04 -18.23 -4.26
CA TYR A 353 -14.73 -18.31 -3.60
C TYR A 353 -14.15 -19.73 -3.73
N PRO A 354 -13.69 -20.12 -4.92
CA PRO A 354 -13.15 -21.45 -5.14
C PRO A 354 -11.87 -21.67 -4.30
N PHE A 355 -11.67 -22.91 -3.87
CA PHE A 355 -10.51 -23.34 -3.09
C PHE A 355 -10.14 -24.77 -3.47
N ILE A 356 -8.94 -25.21 -3.12
CA ILE A 356 -8.49 -26.59 -3.34
C ILE A 356 -7.83 -27.15 -2.09
N ILE A 357 -7.89 -28.47 -1.93
CA ILE A 357 -7.10 -29.19 -0.94
C ILE A 357 -5.81 -29.63 -1.64
N LEU A 358 -4.66 -29.30 -1.05
CA LEU A 358 -3.34 -29.64 -1.56
C LEU A 358 -2.96 -31.06 -1.11
N ASP A 359 -3.58 -32.08 -1.68
CA ASP A 359 -3.26 -33.49 -1.37
C ASP A 359 -2.28 -34.13 -2.38
N GLU A 360 -2.21 -33.62 -3.62
CA GLU A 360 -1.52 -34.27 -4.76
C GLU A 360 -0.50 -33.40 -5.50
N PHE A 361 -0.31 -32.13 -5.11
CA PHE A 361 0.45 -31.15 -5.91
C PHE A 361 1.80 -30.74 -5.34
N ASP A 362 2.28 -31.41 -4.30
CA ASP A 362 3.42 -30.92 -3.53
C ASP A 362 4.75 -31.68 -3.77
N HIS A 363 5.84 -30.92 -3.83
CA HIS A 363 7.20 -31.46 -3.61
C HIS A 363 7.41 -31.79 -2.12
N TYR A 364 6.54 -31.28 -1.24
CA TYR A 364 6.48 -31.61 0.17
C TYR A 364 5.68 -32.90 0.38
N LYS A 365 6.39 -34.01 0.58
CA LYS A 365 5.83 -35.28 1.07
C LYS A 365 5.39 -35.22 2.55
N ASP A 366 5.21 -34.03 3.10
CA ASP A 366 4.75 -33.86 4.48
C ASP A 366 3.23 -33.83 4.49
N THR A 367 2.67 -34.65 5.38
CA THR A 367 1.27 -35.10 5.51
C THR A 367 0.24 -34.02 5.85
N ASP A 368 0.55 -32.74 5.63
CA ASP A 368 -0.26 -31.62 6.10
C ASP A 368 -1.27 -31.21 5.03
N ARG A 369 -2.56 -31.43 5.30
CA ARG A 369 -3.65 -31.04 4.40
C ARG A 369 -3.88 -29.54 4.46
N TYR A 370 -3.24 -28.81 3.56
CA TYR A 370 -3.49 -27.39 3.34
C TYR A 370 -4.63 -27.16 2.37
N VAL A 371 -5.37 -26.09 2.60
CA VAL A 371 -6.37 -25.52 1.70
C VAL A 371 -5.82 -24.21 1.15
N LEU A 372 -5.77 -24.13 -0.18
CA LEU A 372 -5.42 -22.91 -0.90
C LEU A 372 -6.70 -22.26 -1.43
N PHE A 373 -6.99 -21.06 -0.95
CA PHE A 373 -8.09 -20.24 -1.43
C PHE A 373 -7.66 -19.45 -2.66
N SER A 374 -8.62 -19.24 -3.55
CA SER A 374 -8.44 -18.28 -4.64
C SER A 374 -8.35 -16.83 -4.12
N PHE A 375 -7.78 -15.95 -4.95
CA PHE A 375 -7.46 -14.57 -4.58
C PHE A 375 -8.67 -13.81 -3.99
N ASN A 376 -8.40 -13.14 -2.86
CA ASN A 376 -9.33 -12.25 -2.17
C ASN A 376 -10.67 -12.95 -1.84
N ALA A 377 -10.56 -14.06 -1.10
CA ALA A 377 -11.70 -14.74 -0.49
C ALA A 377 -12.27 -13.91 0.66
N ILE A 378 -13.60 -13.90 0.79
CA ILE A 378 -14.33 -13.07 1.76
C ILE A 378 -15.03 -13.96 2.76
N PHE A 379 -14.97 -13.56 4.03
CA PHE A 379 -15.55 -14.29 5.15
C PHE A 379 -16.40 -13.35 6.02
N GLN A 380 -17.32 -13.94 6.77
CA GLN A 380 -18.10 -13.26 7.81
C GLN A 380 -17.48 -13.52 9.19
N ILE A 381 -17.27 -12.46 9.96
CA ILE A 381 -16.80 -12.54 11.35
C ILE A 381 -17.96 -12.98 12.24
N LYS A 382 -17.90 -14.15 12.88
CA LYS A 382 -19.03 -14.67 13.68
C LYS A 382 -18.84 -14.57 15.18
N LYS A 383 -17.66 -14.94 15.67
CA LYS A 383 -17.41 -15.00 17.11
C LYS A 383 -15.93 -14.78 17.38
N ILE A 384 -15.62 -13.99 18.39
CA ILE A 384 -14.25 -13.77 18.88
C ILE A 384 -14.21 -14.30 20.31
N GLN A 385 -13.19 -15.08 20.64
CA GLN A 385 -13.02 -15.71 21.95
C GLN A 385 -11.56 -15.58 22.37
N GLN A 386 -11.32 -15.25 23.63
CA GLN A 386 -9.99 -15.31 24.19
C GLN A 386 -9.64 -16.78 24.47
N LEU A 387 -8.46 -17.21 24.03
CA LEU A 387 -7.90 -18.51 24.41
C LEU A 387 -6.95 -18.34 25.59
N ASN A 388 -5.95 -17.45 25.44
CA ASN A 388 -4.99 -17.06 26.48
C ASN A 388 -4.82 -15.52 26.51
N GLU A 389 -3.99 -14.97 27.41
CA GLU A 389 -3.82 -13.51 27.57
C GLU A 389 -3.60 -12.74 26.26
N ARG A 390 -2.78 -13.29 25.35
CA ARG A 390 -2.46 -12.68 24.04
C ARG A 390 -2.86 -13.52 22.82
N LEU A 391 -3.64 -14.58 23.03
CA LEU A 391 -4.09 -15.46 21.96
C LEU A 391 -5.61 -15.46 21.89
N TRP A 392 -6.14 -15.10 20.72
CA TRP A 392 -7.58 -15.04 20.45
C TRP A 392 -7.96 -15.97 19.31
N GLN A 393 -9.14 -16.56 19.40
CA GLN A 393 -9.76 -17.31 18.31
C GLN A 393 -10.83 -16.47 17.65
N VAL A 394 -10.74 -16.29 16.34
CA VAL A 394 -11.76 -15.62 15.52
C VAL A 394 -12.43 -16.64 14.63
N ASN A 395 -13.71 -16.89 14.86
CA ASN A 395 -14.52 -17.80 14.06
C ASN A 395 -15.03 -17.08 12.81
N LEU A 396 -14.62 -17.58 11.66
CA LEU A 396 -15.04 -17.10 10.34
C LEU A 396 -15.92 -18.13 9.63
N ILE A 397 -16.82 -17.65 8.78
CA ILE A 397 -17.57 -18.48 7.84
C ILE A 397 -17.40 -17.87 6.45
N LEU A 398 -17.14 -18.69 5.43
CA LEU A 398 -17.06 -18.24 4.05
C LEU A 398 -18.34 -17.47 3.65
N ALA A 399 -18.18 -16.28 3.07
CA ALA A 399 -19.32 -15.45 2.68
C ALA A 399 -20.11 -16.12 1.55
N LYS A 400 -21.43 -16.02 1.60
CA LYS A 400 -22.31 -16.63 0.59
C LYS A 400 -22.35 -15.78 -0.68
N ASP A 401 -22.65 -16.43 -1.80
CA ASP A 401 -22.84 -15.80 -3.11
C ASP A 401 -23.92 -14.70 -3.09
N ASP A 402 -24.92 -14.83 -2.19
CA ASP A 402 -26.07 -13.94 -2.07
C ASP A 402 -25.97 -12.93 -0.91
N ASP A 403 -24.79 -12.72 -0.34
CA ASP A 403 -24.59 -11.79 0.78
C ASP A 403 -25.06 -10.35 0.45
N GLU A 404 -26.03 -9.85 1.20
CA GLU A 404 -26.64 -8.53 0.97
C GLU A 404 -25.66 -7.37 1.13
N LYS A 405 -24.65 -7.48 2.01
CA LYS A 405 -23.64 -6.43 2.17
C LYS A 405 -22.76 -6.36 0.93
N LEU A 406 -22.30 -7.50 0.40
CA LEU A 406 -21.53 -7.54 -0.85
C LEU A 406 -22.35 -7.01 -2.03
N LYS A 407 -23.63 -7.40 -2.17
CA LYS A 407 -24.51 -6.86 -3.21
C LYS A 407 -24.64 -5.35 -3.10
N SER A 408 -24.79 -4.81 -1.89
CA SER A 408 -24.92 -3.36 -1.68
C SER A 408 -23.65 -2.61 -2.08
N ILE A 409 -22.48 -3.14 -1.75
CA ILE A 409 -21.18 -2.56 -2.10
C ILE A 409 -20.96 -2.62 -3.62
N ASN A 410 -21.23 -3.76 -4.26
CA ASN A 410 -21.09 -3.89 -5.71
C ASN A 410 -22.00 -2.92 -6.46
N LYS A 411 -23.26 -2.76 -6.03
CA LYS A 411 -24.16 -1.74 -6.58
C LYS A 411 -23.63 -0.32 -6.38
N TRP A 412 -22.98 -0.05 -5.24
CA TRP A 412 -22.36 1.25 -4.99
C TRP A 412 -21.15 1.47 -5.91
N ILE A 413 -20.26 0.47 -6.06
CA ILE A 413 -19.11 0.51 -6.99
C ILE A 413 -19.61 0.76 -8.42
N GLU A 414 -20.63 0.04 -8.87
CA GLU A 414 -21.26 0.24 -10.18
C GLU A 414 -21.84 1.63 -10.33
N LYS A 415 -22.53 2.16 -9.31
CA LYS A 415 -23.11 3.51 -9.36
C LYS A 415 -22.03 4.59 -9.39
N GLU A 416 -21.02 4.48 -8.55
CA GLU A 416 -19.97 5.49 -8.37
C GLU A 416 -18.98 5.48 -9.54
N PHE A 417 -18.71 4.30 -10.11
CA PHE A 417 -17.70 4.13 -11.16
C PHE A 417 -18.23 3.57 -12.48
N ASN A 418 -19.54 3.70 -12.76
CA ASN A 418 -20.20 3.13 -13.93
C ASN A 418 -19.46 3.38 -15.26
N GLN A 419 -18.80 4.53 -15.38
CA GLN A 419 -18.13 4.99 -16.60
C GLN A 419 -16.63 4.67 -16.66
N LEU A 420 -16.06 4.05 -15.64
CA LEU A 420 -14.63 3.76 -15.55
C LEU A 420 -14.37 2.27 -15.79
N ASN A 421 -13.32 1.95 -16.53
CA ASN A 421 -12.78 0.60 -16.57
C ASN A 421 -12.11 0.22 -15.24
N GLY A 422 -11.85 -1.06 -15.00
CA GLY A 422 -11.30 -1.55 -13.74
C GLY A 422 -10.02 -0.85 -13.29
N PHE A 423 -9.07 -0.60 -14.21
CA PHE A 423 -7.82 0.10 -13.88
C PHE A 423 -8.07 1.55 -13.44
N LEU A 424 -8.92 2.30 -14.14
CA LEU A 424 -9.26 3.67 -13.75
C LEU A 424 -10.00 3.72 -12.40
N ARG A 425 -10.83 2.71 -12.10
CA ARG A 425 -11.45 2.53 -10.77
C ARG A 425 -10.42 2.32 -9.68
N LEU A 426 -9.44 1.44 -9.93
CA LEU A 426 -8.37 1.14 -8.99
C LEU A 426 -7.54 2.39 -8.67
N GLY A 427 -7.14 3.15 -9.70
CA GLY A 427 -6.39 4.40 -9.51
C GLY A 427 -7.18 5.44 -8.71
N GLN A 428 -8.50 5.55 -8.94
CA GLN A 428 -9.36 6.42 -8.16
C GLN A 428 -9.46 5.96 -6.70
N MET A 429 -9.53 4.64 -6.44
CA MET A 429 -9.51 4.10 -5.08
C MET A 429 -8.20 4.36 -4.36
N MET A 430 -7.07 4.30 -5.06
CA MET A 430 -5.77 4.65 -4.48
C MET A 430 -5.69 6.11 -4.03
N ILE A 431 -6.27 7.02 -4.81
CA ILE A 431 -6.42 8.43 -4.41
C ILE A 431 -7.26 8.53 -3.13
N ASN A 432 -8.37 7.79 -3.06
CA ASN A 432 -9.29 7.88 -1.92
C ASN A 432 -8.63 7.38 -0.62
N ILE A 433 -7.89 6.27 -0.66
CA ILE A 433 -7.15 5.73 0.50
C ILE A 433 -5.84 6.50 0.81
N ASP A 434 -5.72 7.73 0.30
CA ASP A 434 -4.61 8.66 0.46
C ASP A 434 -3.22 8.13 0.03
N LYS A 435 -3.19 7.12 -0.84
CA LYS A 435 -1.94 6.60 -1.44
C LYS A 435 -1.59 7.37 -2.72
N ARG A 436 -1.41 8.69 -2.59
CA ARG A 436 -1.27 9.63 -3.73
C ARG A 436 -0.05 9.33 -4.60
N ASP A 437 1.10 9.06 -4.00
CA ASP A 437 2.33 8.78 -4.74
C ASP A 437 2.20 7.52 -5.58
N ARG A 438 1.63 6.44 -5.00
CA ARG A 438 1.33 5.21 -5.73
C ARG A 438 0.28 5.41 -6.82
N ALA A 439 -0.73 6.24 -6.56
CA ALA A 439 -1.72 6.60 -7.58
C ALA A 439 -1.08 7.35 -8.75
N LYS A 440 -0.12 8.26 -8.48
CA LYS A 440 0.63 9.01 -9.50
C LYS A 440 1.43 8.05 -10.38
N GLU A 441 2.27 7.22 -9.78
CA GLU A 441 3.05 6.19 -10.48
C GLU A 441 2.17 5.28 -11.33
N PHE A 442 1.01 4.90 -10.79
CA PHE A 442 0.06 4.05 -11.50
C PHE A 442 -0.56 4.76 -12.71
N TYR A 443 -1.00 6.02 -12.59
CA TYR A 443 -1.54 6.78 -13.71
C TYR A 443 -0.48 7.11 -14.77
N GLU A 444 0.78 7.33 -14.38
CA GLU A 444 1.91 7.49 -15.31
C GLU A 444 2.17 6.19 -16.09
N MET A 445 2.18 5.04 -15.41
CA MET A 445 2.29 3.74 -16.07
C MET A 445 1.12 3.49 -17.04
N LEU A 446 -0.11 3.80 -16.62
CA LEU A 446 -1.28 3.68 -17.49
C LEU A 446 -1.12 4.56 -18.73
N LEU A 447 -0.62 5.79 -18.58
CA LEU A 447 -0.38 6.70 -19.69
C LEU A 447 0.59 6.11 -20.72
N GLU A 448 1.69 5.48 -20.27
CA GLU A 448 2.67 4.84 -21.14
C GLU A 448 2.10 3.61 -21.89
N SER A 449 1.16 2.90 -21.27
CA SER A 449 0.56 1.69 -21.82
C SER A 449 -0.71 1.92 -22.65
N THR A 450 -1.29 3.11 -22.60
CA THR A 450 -2.55 3.42 -23.28
C THR A 450 -2.30 3.64 -24.78
N PRO A 451 -3.04 2.97 -25.69
CA PRO A 451 -2.96 3.22 -27.12
C PRO A 451 -3.29 4.67 -27.48
N GLU A 452 -2.47 5.33 -28.30
CA GLU A 452 -2.57 6.78 -28.63
C GLU A 452 -3.94 7.20 -29.20
N ASP A 453 -4.72 6.26 -29.73
CA ASP A 453 -6.06 6.46 -30.26
C ASP A 453 -7.18 6.47 -29.20
N ASP A 454 -6.91 6.04 -27.96
CA ASP A 454 -7.87 6.13 -26.84
C ASP A 454 -7.87 7.52 -26.18
N ILE A 455 -8.43 8.47 -26.91
CA ILE A 455 -8.50 9.89 -26.57
C ILE A 455 -9.21 10.13 -25.22
N GLU A 456 -10.24 9.33 -24.89
CA GLU A 456 -10.98 9.51 -23.63
C GLU A 456 -10.16 9.01 -22.43
N MET A 457 -9.46 7.88 -22.57
CA MET A 457 -8.56 7.38 -21.52
C MET A 457 -7.38 8.32 -21.29
N PHE A 458 -6.73 8.80 -22.35
CA PHE A 458 -5.67 9.81 -22.25
C PHE A 458 -6.12 11.08 -21.52
N ALA A 459 -7.25 11.64 -21.94
CA ALA A 459 -7.79 12.84 -21.30
C ALA A 459 -8.13 12.59 -19.82
N TYR A 460 -8.68 11.42 -19.51
CA TYR A 460 -8.98 11.04 -18.12
C TYR A 460 -7.71 10.95 -17.27
N ILE A 461 -6.68 10.24 -17.75
CA ILE A 461 -5.41 10.03 -17.04
C ILE A 461 -4.73 11.39 -16.78
N HIS A 462 -4.63 12.25 -17.80
CA HIS A 462 -4.08 13.59 -17.63
C HIS A 462 -4.83 14.39 -16.57
N ARG A 463 -6.17 14.39 -16.59
CA ARG A 463 -6.97 15.08 -15.56
C ARG A 463 -6.72 14.52 -14.15
N LYS A 464 -6.43 13.21 -14.02
CA LYS A 464 -6.11 12.57 -12.74
C LYS A 464 -4.73 12.92 -12.24
N LEU A 465 -3.72 12.91 -13.10
CA LEU A 465 -2.40 13.43 -12.79
C LEU A 465 -2.45 14.91 -12.40
N GLY A 466 -3.27 15.71 -13.10
CA GLY A 466 -3.54 17.10 -12.72
C GLY A 466 -4.06 17.24 -11.29
N TYR A 467 -5.05 16.41 -10.92
CA TYR A 467 -5.58 16.37 -9.55
C TYR A 467 -4.55 15.93 -8.52
N ILE A 468 -3.78 14.87 -8.80
CA ILE A 468 -2.78 14.37 -7.84
C ILE A 468 -1.67 15.40 -7.61
N ASN A 469 -1.18 16.02 -8.68
CA ASN A 469 -0.15 17.06 -8.60
C ASN A 469 -0.66 18.33 -7.90
N ASP A 470 -1.94 18.68 -8.05
CA ASP A 470 -2.58 19.75 -7.25
C ASP A 470 -2.52 19.47 -5.75
N GLN A 471 -2.83 18.23 -5.37
CA GLN A 471 -2.79 17.79 -3.97
C GLN A 471 -1.37 17.70 -3.41
N ASN A 472 -0.37 17.47 -4.27
CA ASN A 472 1.06 17.52 -3.93
C ASN A 472 1.65 18.95 -4.00
N ASN A 473 0.82 19.96 -4.26
CA ASN A 473 1.20 21.38 -4.40
C ASN A 473 2.18 21.66 -5.57
N GLU A 474 2.21 20.77 -6.56
CA GLU A 474 2.98 20.91 -7.81
C GLU A 474 2.16 21.69 -8.87
N LEU A 475 1.82 22.94 -8.56
CA LEU A 475 0.78 23.71 -9.27
C LEU A 475 1.00 23.82 -10.80
N ASN A 476 2.23 24.06 -11.24
CA ASN A 476 2.54 24.20 -12.67
C ASN A 476 2.39 22.88 -13.43
N ILE A 477 2.81 21.78 -12.81
CA ILE A 477 2.68 20.43 -13.38
C ILE A 477 1.19 20.08 -13.44
N ALA A 478 0.44 20.35 -12.36
CA ALA A 478 -1.00 20.15 -12.31
C ALA A 478 -1.74 20.88 -13.44
N LEU A 479 -1.45 22.17 -13.64
CA LEU A 479 -2.04 22.98 -14.70
C LEU A 479 -1.73 22.40 -16.08
N SER A 480 -0.47 22.04 -16.35
CA SER A 480 -0.07 21.44 -17.63
C SER A 480 -0.85 20.15 -17.92
N HIS A 481 -1.08 19.31 -16.91
CA HIS A 481 -1.88 18.11 -17.07
C HIS A 481 -3.37 18.42 -17.34
N TYR A 482 -3.96 19.42 -16.70
CA TYR A 482 -5.32 19.85 -17.02
C TYR A 482 -5.44 20.44 -18.44
N GLU A 483 -4.47 21.26 -18.86
CA GLU A 483 -4.41 21.82 -20.22
C GLU A 483 -4.28 20.72 -21.27
N LYS A 484 -3.43 19.72 -21.06
CA LYS A 484 -3.33 18.55 -21.94
C LYS A 484 -4.66 17.78 -22.02
N SER A 485 -5.32 17.55 -20.89
CA SER A 485 -6.64 16.91 -20.86
C SER A 485 -7.68 17.70 -21.66
N TYR A 486 -7.66 19.03 -21.55
CA TYR A 486 -8.51 19.93 -22.32
C TYR A 486 -8.21 19.84 -23.81
N GLU A 487 -6.94 19.96 -24.21
CA GLU A 487 -6.51 19.93 -25.61
C GLU A 487 -6.97 18.64 -26.30
N ILE A 488 -6.76 17.50 -25.65
CA ILE A 488 -7.13 16.17 -26.17
C ILE A 488 -8.64 16.07 -26.41
N ARG A 489 -9.47 16.51 -25.45
CA ARG A 489 -10.94 16.47 -25.60
C ARG A 489 -11.48 17.51 -26.58
N SER A 490 -10.87 18.68 -26.66
CA SER A 490 -11.31 19.78 -27.53
C SER A 490 -11.28 19.42 -29.02
N LYS A 491 -10.46 18.43 -29.41
CA LYS A 491 -10.36 17.95 -30.80
C LYS A 491 -11.65 17.26 -31.28
N ASN A 492 -12.42 16.65 -30.38
CA ASN A 492 -13.52 15.74 -30.75
C ASN A 492 -14.88 16.13 -30.17
N ILE A 493 -14.93 17.10 -29.25
CA ILE A 493 -16.11 17.38 -28.42
C ILE A 493 -16.34 18.88 -28.38
N GLN A 494 -17.61 19.31 -28.44
CA GLN A 494 -17.99 20.71 -28.32
C GLN A 494 -17.67 21.28 -26.93
N ALA A 495 -17.26 22.55 -26.87
CA ALA A 495 -16.80 23.20 -25.65
C ALA A 495 -17.82 23.27 -24.49
N ASN A 496 -19.11 23.05 -24.77
CA ASN A 496 -20.20 23.04 -23.80
C ASN A 496 -20.50 21.64 -23.21
N ASP A 497 -19.66 20.63 -23.49
CA ASP A 497 -19.85 19.27 -22.98
C ASP A 497 -19.52 19.18 -21.47
N PRO A 498 -20.37 18.55 -20.64
CA PRO A 498 -20.15 18.35 -19.20
C PRO A 498 -18.83 17.67 -18.83
N ARG A 499 -18.16 16.98 -19.77
CA ARG A 499 -16.84 16.39 -19.54
C ARG A 499 -15.77 17.45 -19.27
N PHE A 500 -15.91 18.67 -19.78
CA PHE A 500 -14.95 19.76 -19.53
C PHE A 500 -15.06 20.35 -18.11
N CYS A 501 -16.20 20.21 -17.44
CA CYS A 501 -16.44 20.79 -16.12
C CYS A 501 -15.39 20.40 -15.07
N LYS A 502 -14.99 19.13 -15.01
CA LYS A 502 -13.95 18.68 -14.06
C LYS A 502 -12.55 19.21 -14.41
N ILE A 503 -12.31 19.57 -15.66
CA ILE A 503 -11.03 20.13 -16.12
C ILE A 503 -11.01 21.62 -15.76
N TYR A 504 -12.03 22.38 -16.16
CA TYR A 504 -12.14 23.79 -15.82
C TYR A 504 -12.14 24.04 -14.31
N ALA A 505 -12.90 23.27 -13.52
CA ALA A 505 -12.87 23.39 -12.07
C ALA A 505 -11.47 23.11 -11.47
N GLY A 506 -10.70 22.19 -12.08
CA GLY A 506 -9.32 21.92 -11.70
C GLY A 506 -8.40 23.11 -12.04
N MET A 507 -8.46 23.60 -13.27
CA MET A 507 -7.69 24.78 -13.72
C MET A 507 -7.98 26.01 -12.86
N GLY A 508 -9.26 26.29 -12.60
CA GLY A 508 -9.66 27.43 -11.75
C GLY A 508 -9.16 27.31 -10.31
N ALA A 509 -9.10 26.09 -9.75
CA ALA A 509 -8.53 25.87 -8.43
C ALA A 509 -7.02 26.14 -8.40
N ILE A 510 -6.28 25.71 -9.43
CA ILE A 510 -4.85 25.99 -9.58
C ILE A 510 -4.59 27.49 -9.75
N GLU A 511 -5.34 28.14 -10.63
CA GLU A 511 -5.20 29.56 -10.89
C GLU A 511 -5.50 30.42 -9.65
N ARG A 512 -6.50 30.04 -8.84
CA ARG A 512 -6.73 30.69 -7.54
C ARG A 512 -5.51 30.56 -6.64
N LYS A 513 -4.95 29.35 -6.49
CA LYS A 513 -3.74 29.11 -5.68
C LYS A 513 -2.53 29.91 -6.17
N GLN A 514 -2.46 30.22 -7.47
CA GLN A 514 -1.44 31.08 -8.07
C GLN A 514 -1.75 32.58 -7.97
N GLY A 515 -2.93 32.98 -7.48
CA GLY A 515 -3.37 34.38 -7.39
C GLY A 515 -4.00 34.94 -8.66
N HIS A 516 -4.20 34.11 -9.71
CA HIS A 516 -4.84 34.50 -10.96
C HIS A 516 -6.37 34.51 -10.84
N PHE A 517 -6.91 35.37 -9.97
CA PHE A 517 -8.32 35.34 -9.56
C PHE A 517 -9.34 35.51 -10.68
N GLU A 518 -9.07 36.37 -11.67
CA GLU A 518 -9.99 36.62 -12.78
C GLU A 518 -10.17 35.38 -13.65
N LYS A 519 -9.06 34.73 -14.02
CA LYS A 519 -9.08 33.47 -14.79
C LYS A 519 -9.73 32.33 -14.00
N ALA A 520 -9.45 32.27 -12.69
CA ALA A 520 -10.06 31.26 -11.83
C ALA A 520 -11.58 31.38 -11.82
N ILE A 521 -12.11 32.61 -11.67
CA ILE A 521 -13.55 32.88 -11.72
C ILE A 521 -14.12 32.49 -13.09
N GLU A 522 -13.44 32.81 -14.19
CA GLU A 522 -13.87 32.44 -15.55
C GLU A 522 -14.04 30.92 -15.68
N HIS A 523 -13.02 30.14 -15.31
CA HIS A 523 -13.09 28.68 -15.37
C HIS A 523 -14.18 28.07 -14.46
N PHE A 524 -14.35 28.61 -13.25
CA PHE A 524 -15.45 28.18 -12.38
C PHE A 524 -16.82 28.53 -12.97
N GLN A 525 -16.97 29.71 -13.56
CA GLN A 525 -18.22 30.15 -14.17
C GLN A 525 -18.58 29.32 -15.40
N LEU A 526 -17.60 28.98 -16.25
CA LEU A 526 -17.79 28.05 -17.37
C LEU A 526 -18.36 26.72 -16.91
N THR A 527 -17.85 26.17 -15.81
CA THR A 527 -18.38 24.92 -15.22
C THR A 527 -19.84 25.06 -14.77
N LEU A 528 -20.17 26.17 -14.10
CA LEU A 528 -21.52 26.46 -13.63
C LEU A 528 -22.50 26.63 -14.80
N ASP A 529 -22.09 27.33 -15.86
CA ASP A 529 -22.90 27.60 -17.05
C ASP A 529 -23.18 26.31 -17.83
N ILE A 530 -22.17 25.45 -18.01
CA ILE A 530 -22.36 24.13 -18.65
C ILE A 530 -23.38 23.30 -17.86
N TYR A 531 -23.25 23.20 -16.54
CA TYR A 531 -24.19 22.40 -15.75
C TYR A 531 -25.58 23.01 -15.61
N LYS A 532 -25.71 24.33 -15.68
CA LYS A 532 -27.01 25.01 -15.70
C LYS A 532 -27.88 24.59 -16.90
N HIS A 533 -27.24 24.24 -18.01
CA HIS A 533 -27.90 23.80 -19.25
C HIS A 533 -27.79 22.29 -19.52
N SER A 534 -27.23 21.52 -18.57
CA SER A 534 -27.06 20.07 -18.71
C SER A 534 -28.30 19.31 -18.24
N SER A 535 -28.64 18.21 -18.92
CA SER A 535 -29.66 17.26 -18.47
C SER A 535 -29.21 16.40 -17.28
N LYS A 536 -27.91 16.41 -16.95
CA LYS A 536 -27.30 15.68 -15.84
C LYS A 536 -26.39 16.62 -15.04
N PRO A 537 -26.95 17.56 -14.28
CA PRO A 537 -26.16 18.48 -13.46
C PRO A 537 -25.38 17.72 -12.38
N ASN A 538 -24.27 18.30 -11.93
CA ASN A 538 -23.49 17.78 -10.81
C ASN A 538 -23.49 18.78 -9.65
N PRO A 539 -24.45 18.71 -8.71
CA PRO A 539 -24.56 19.64 -7.58
C PRO A 539 -23.27 19.76 -6.77
N SER A 540 -22.55 18.65 -6.53
CA SER A 540 -21.28 18.68 -5.77
C SER A 540 -20.21 19.53 -6.45
N LEU A 541 -20.07 19.39 -7.77
CA LEU A 541 -19.07 20.16 -8.53
C LEU A 541 -19.49 21.63 -8.64
N MET A 542 -20.78 21.91 -8.76
CA MET A 542 -21.30 23.29 -8.73
C MET A 542 -21.06 23.94 -7.35
N ALA A 543 -21.28 23.21 -6.25
CA ALA A 543 -20.97 23.66 -4.90
C ALA A 543 -19.47 23.97 -4.76
N PHE A 544 -18.60 23.09 -5.27
CA PHE A 544 -17.15 23.30 -5.26
C PHE A 544 -16.73 24.57 -6.03
N CYS A 545 -17.28 24.81 -7.21
CA CYS A 545 -16.99 26.03 -7.99
C CYS A 545 -17.45 27.29 -7.25
N LEU A 546 -18.68 27.30 -6.73
CA LEU A 546 -19.22 28.43 -5.97
C LEU A 546 -18.44 28.69 -4.67
N PHE A 547 -18.03 27.63 -3.98
CA PHE A 547 -17.18 27.73 -2.80
C PHE A 547 -15.86 28.44 -3.12
N ASN A 548 -15.16 28.02 -4.19
CA ASN A 548 -13.90 28.65 -4.56
C ASN A 548 -14.07 30.09 -5.06
N ILE A 549 -15.16 30.42 -5.77
CA ILE A 549 -15.48 31.83 -6.10
C ILE A 549 -15.70 32.63 -4.82
N GLY A 550 -16.41 32.06 -3.83
CA GLY A 550 -16.60 32.68 -2.51
C GLY A 550 -15.27 32.94 -1.79
N LEU A 551 -14.34 31.97 -1.82
CA LEU A 551 -12.99 32.15 -1.28
C LEU A 551 -12.22 33.28 -1.96
N ILE A 552 -12.29 33.38 -3.29
CA ILE A 552 -11.67 34.47 -4.05
C ILE A 552 -12.21 35.82 -3.58
N PHE A 553 -13.52 35.92 -3.35
CA PHE A 553 -14.11 37.16 -2.83
C PHE A 553 -13.69 37.45 -1.38
N CYS A 554 -13.54 36.44 -0.52
CA CYS A 554 -12.94 36.62 0.80
C CYS A 554 -11.51 37.17 0.71
N GLU A 555 -10.68 36.59 -0.17
CA GLU A 555 -9.29 37.01 -0.41
C GLU A 555 -9.21 38.45 -0.97
N GLN A 556 -10.27 38.92 -1.64
CA GLN A 556 -10.42 40.29 -2.11
C GLN A 556 -11.13 41.23 -1.10
N ASN A 557 -11.44 40.77 0.11
CA ASN A 557 -12.22 41.48 1.14
C ASN A 557 -13.65 41.89 0.70
N LYS A 558 -14.22 41.18 -0.27
CA LYS A 558 -15.57 41.36 -0.82
C LYS A 558 -16.56 40.43 -0.10
N TYR A 559 -16.80 40.70 1.18
CA TYR A 559 -17.49 39.76 2.07
C TYR A 559 -18.98 39.57 1.74
N ASP A 560 -19.67 40.59 1.23
CA ASP A 560 -21.07 40.45 0.80
C ASP A 560 -21.21 39.54 -0.42
N GLU A 561 -20.33 39.68 -1.43
CA GLU A 561 -20.30 38.78 -2.58
C GLU A 561 -19.86 37.36 -2.17
N ALA A 562 -18.91 37.24 -1.25
CA ALA A 562 -18.49 35.95 -0.70
C ALA A 562 -19.65 35.22 -0.02
N ARG A 563 -20.44 35.92 0.81
CA ARG A 563 -21.64 35.37 1.47
C ARG A 563 -22.59 34.77 0.44
N ASP A 564 -22.97 35.52 -0.59
CA ASP A 564 -23.92 35.05 -1.63
C ASP A 564 -23.42 33.76 -2.31
N LYS A 565 -22.13 33.68 -2.63
CA LYS A 565 -21.55 32.49 -3.27
C LYS A 565 -21.48 31.29 -2.34
N LEU A 566 -21.04 31.49 -1.10
CA LEU A 566 -20.93 30.42 -0.10
C LEU A 566 -22.29 29.88 0.33
N GLU A 567 -23.32 30.74 0.46
CA GLU A 567 -24.69 30.29 0.74
C GLU A 567 -25.28 29.47 -0.42
N LYS A 568 -25.00 29.85 -1.68
CA LYS A 568 -25.37 29.05 -2.85
C LYS A 568 -24.63 27.72 -2.88
N ALA A 569 -23.33 27.71 -2.56
CA ALA A 569 -22.56 26.47 -2.44
C ALA A 569 -23.17 25.53 -1.40
N LEU A 570 -23.58 26.07 -0.23
CA LEU A 570 -24.23 25.30 0.82
C LEU A 570 -25.55 24.66 0.35
N ARG A 571 -26.35 25.37 -0.45
CA ARG A 571 -27.60 24.82 -1.03
C ARG A 571 -27.31 23.64 -1.96
N TYR A 572 -26.38 23.81 -2.91
CA TYR A 572 -25.99 22.72 -3.81
C TYR A 572 -25.39 21.52 -3.08
N GLN A 573 -24.66 21.74 -1.99
CA GLN A 573 -24.11 20.66 -1.17
C GLN A 573 -25.21 19.87 -0.44
N LYS A 574 -26.30 20.53 -0.02
CA LYS A 574 -27.47 19.86 0.58
C LYS A 574 -28.28 19.06 -0.45
N ASP A 575 -28.33 19.54 -1.69
CA ASP A 575 -29.02 18.86 -2.80
C ASP A 575 -28.18 17.72 -3.41
N SER A 576 -26.91 17.59 -3.00
CA SER A 576 -26.04 16.53 -3.48
C SER A 576 -26.34 15.19 -2.81
N SER A 577 -26.33 14.12 -3.62
CA SER A 577 -26.38 12.75 -3.11
C SER A 577 -25.04 12.24 -2.55
N SER A 578 -23.92 12.91 -2.86
CA SER A 578 -22.60 12.62 -2.28
C SER A 578 -22.38 13.55 -1.08
N HIS A 579 -22.32 13.00 0.12
CA HIS A 579 -22.13 13.79 1.34
C HIS A 579 -20.64 14.12 1.51
N ASN A 580 -20.15 15.11 0.76
CA ASN A 580 -18.80 15.63 0.95
C ASN A 580 -18.75 16.46 2.23
N TYR A 581 -18.55 15.78 3.37
CA TYR A 581 -18.53 16.38 4.69
C TYR A 581 -17.36 17.36 4.89
N ASP A 582 -16.22 17.11 4.26
CA ASP A 582 -15.06 18.03 4.28
C ASP A 582 -15.40 19.36 3.61
N LEU A 583 -15.98 19.33 2.40
CA LEU A 583 -16.42 20.56 1.73
C LEU A 583 -17.52 21.27 2.52
N LEU A 584 -18.46 20.52 3.10
CA LEU A 584 -19.55 21.08 3.92
C LEU A 584 -19.00 21.81 5.16
N ALA A 585 -18.06 21.21 5.89
CA ALA A 585 -17.39 21.83 7.04
C ALA A 585 -16.63 23.10 6.61
N LYS A 586 -15.90 23.05 5.49
CA LYS A 586 -15.19 24.21 4.92
C LYS A 586 -16.13 25.35 4.53
N ILE A 587 -17.28 25.05 3.92
CA ILE A 587 -18.29 26.07 3.59
C ILE A 587 -18.80 26.73 4.87
N HIS A 588 -19.16 25.96 5.89
CA HIS A 588 -19.61 26.50 7.18
C HIS A 588 -18.54 27.37 7.85
N SER A 589 -17.30 26.91 7.91
CA SER A 589 -16.19 27.68 8.48
C SER A 589 -15.95 29.00 7.75
N ASN A 590 -15.97 29.00 6.42
CA ASN A 590 -15.77 30.24 5.65
C ASN A 590 -16.98 31.19 5.77
N LEU A 591 -18.21 30.67 5.85
CA LEU A 591 -19.37 31.50 6.17
C LEU A 591 -19.23 32.15 7.55
N SER A 592 -18.69 31.43 8.54
CA SER A 592 -18.41 31.99 9.85
C SER A 592 -17.45 33.19 9.78
N ILE A 593 -16.35 33.05 9.03
CA ILE A 593 -15.37 34.14 8.83
C ILE A 593 -16.03 35.33 8.11
N VAL A 594 -16.82 35.07 7.07
CA VAL A 594 -17.53 36.11 6.34
C VAL A 594 -18.49 36.88 7.25
N PHE A 595 -19.28 36.19 8.07
CA PHE A 595 -20.20 36.84 9.01
C PHE A 595 -19.46 37.61 10.12
N GLU A 596 -18.30 37.13 10.58
CA GLU A 596 -17.44 37.86 11.50
C GLU A 596 -16.99 39.20 10.93
N HIS A 597 -16.51 39.21 9.68
CA HIS A 597 -16.10 40.45 9.00
C HIS A 597 -17.28 41.39 8.71
N LEU A 598 -18.48 40.83 8.53
CA LEU A 598 -19.72 41.60 8.41
C LEU A 598 -20.31 42.01 9.77
N THR A 599 -19.61 41.74 10.89
CA THR A 599 -20.03 42.03 12.28
C THR A 599 -21.32 41.36 12.72
N ASP A 600 -21.76 40.32 12.00
CA ASP A 600 -22.91 39.48 12.38
C ASP A 600 -22.41 38.26 13.16
N TYR A 601 -21.97 38.52 14.39
CA TYR A 601 -21.36 37.49 15.23
C TYR A 601 -22.30 36.34 15.58
N LYS A 602 -23.61 36.59 15.59
CA LYS A 602 -24.61 35.55 15.84
C LYS A 602 -24.55 34.47 14.76
N HIS A 603 -24.66 34.86 13.48
CA HIS A 603 -24.55 33.89 12.40
C HIS A 603 -23.14 33.32 12.27
N ALA A 604 -22.10 34.09 12.60
CA ALA A 604 -20.73 33.57 12.65
C ALA A 604 -20.63 32.36 13.60
N ILE A 605 -21.09 32.51 14.84
CA ILE A 605 -21.08 31.42 15.84
C ILE A 605 -21.89 30.21 15.36
N GLU A 606 -23.10 30.41 14.84
CA GLU A 606 -23.93 29.30 14.33
C GLU A 606 -23.22 28.50 13.24
N HIS A 607 -22.48 29.17 12.36
CA HIS A 607 -21.73 28.52 11.29
C HIS A 607 -20.45 27.84 11.79
N ALA A 608 -19.73 28.44 12.73
CA ALA A 608 -18.56 27.83 13.37
C ALA A 608 -18.93 26.54 14.14
N GLN A 609 -20.05 26.56 14.89
CA GLN A 609 -20.55 25.39 15.61
C GLN A 609 -20.88 24.22 14.66
N LYS A 610 -21.55 24.50 13.53
CA LYS A 610 -21.87 23.47 12.53
C LYS A 610 -20.62 22.86 11.90
N ALA A 611 -19.59 23.68 11.61
CA ALA A 611 -18.32 23.17 11.11
C ALA A 611 -17.65 22.23 12.13
N LEU A 612 -17.61 22.63 13.41
CA LEU A 612 -17.06 21.82 14.49
C LEU A 612 -17.84 20.50 14.68
N GLU A 613 -19.17 20.55 14.63
CA GLU A 613 -20.03 19.36 14.76
C GLU A 613 -19.73 18.33 13.66
N ILE A 614 -19.59 18.78 12.41
CA ILE A 614 -19.27 17.90 11.27
C ILE A 614 -17.91 17.24 11.47
N VAL A 615 -16.89 18.01 11.83
CA VAL A 615 -15.52 17.51 11.99
C VAL A 615 -15.38 16.60 13.21
N THR A 616 -16.20 16.80 14.25
CA THR A 616 -16.17 15.97 15.47
C THR A 616 -16.92 14.64 15.30
N ASN A 617 -18.06 14.66 14.60
CA ASN A 617 -18.96 13.51 14.56
C ASN A 617 -18.82 12.63 13.31
N ILE A 618 -18.25 13.17 12.22
CA ILE A 618 -18.35 12.54 10.89
C ILE A 618 -16.99 12.29 10.25
N ILE A 619 -16.00 13.16 10.47
CA ILE A 619 -14.64 12.99 9.97
C ILE A 619 -13.82 12.31 11.08
N GLU A 620 -13.02 11.29 10.75
CA GLU A 620 -12.10 10.70 11.74
C GLU A 620 -11.28 11.84 12.38
N PRO A 621 -11.42 12.04 13.70
CA PRO A 621 -11.01 13.30 14.32
C PRO A 621 -9.48 13.43 14.28
N ASN A 622 -8.99 14.27 13.37
CA ASN A 622 -7.61 14.72 13.44
C ASN A 622 -7.56 15.85 14.47
N HIS A 623 -6.94 15.60 15.63
CA HIS A 623 -6.94 16.52 16.78
C HIS A 623 -6.57 17.98 16.40
N ASN A 624 -5.72 18.17 15.40
CA ASN A 624 -5.30 19.48 14.93
C ASN A 624 -6.42 20.29 14.25
N GLN A 625 -7.33 19.66 13.50
CA GLN A 625 -8.43 20.37 12.83
C GLN A 625 -9.48 20.86 13.82
N ILE A 626 -9.80 20.02 14.82
CA ILE A 626 -10.75 20.36 15.89
C ILE A 626 -10.29 21.61 16.65
N GLY A 627 -8.99 21.71 16.97
CA GLY A 627 -8.42 22.87 17.64
C GLY A 627 -8.64 24.18 16.90
N ILE A 628 -8.45 24.20 15.56
CA ILE A 628 -8.64 25.41 14.74
C ILE A 628 -10.09 25.92 14.83
N TYR A 629 -11.07 25.01 14.71
CA TYR A 629 -12.48 25.38 14.78
C TYR A 629 -12.90 25.83 16.18
N GLN A 630 -12.38 25.19 17.23
CA GLN A 630 -12.62 25.59 18.62
C GLN A 630 -12.02 26.96 18.94
N ASP A 631 -10.79 27.22 18.51
CA ASP A 631 -10.13 28.50 18.71
C ASP A 631 -10.87 29.64 18.00
N HIS A 632 -11.35 29.40 16.78
CA HIS A 632 -12.16 30.38 16.07
C HIS A 632 -13.47 30.66 16.81
N LEU A 633 -14.17 29.61 17.25
CA LEU A 633 -15.42 29.74 18.00
C LEU A 633 -15.21 30.51 19.32
N ASN A 634 -14.13 30.25 20.05
CA ASN A 634 -13.79 30.97 21.28
C ASN A 634 -13.55 32.47 21.04
N LYS A 635 -12.85 32.82 19.94
CA LYS A 635 -12.64 34.21 19.54
C LYS A 635 -13.96 34.93 19.22
N LEU A 636 -14.90 34.24 18.59
CA LEU A 636 -16.21 34.80 18.27
C LEU A 636 -17.05 35.07 19.53
N TYR A 637 -16.99 34.19 20.54
CA TYR A 637 -17.64 34.45 21.82
C TYR A 637 -17.07 35.68 22.54
N GLN A 638 -15.75 35.84 22.56
CA GLN A 638 -15.11 37.03 23.15
C GLN A 638 -15.59 38.33 22.47
N LYS A 639 -15.75 38.34 21.14
CA LYS A 639 -16.24 39.49 20.38
C LYS A 639 -17.72 39.81 20.56
N ILE A 640 -18.52 38.87 21.08
CA ILE A 640 -19.93 39.10 21.43
C ILE A 640 -20.07 39.68 22.84
N ASP A 641 -19.11 39.35 23.72
CA ASP A 641 -19.07 39.83 25.09
C ASP A 641 -18.39 41.23 25.21
N GLU A 642 -17.66 41.66 24.16
CA GLU A 642 -17.14 43.02 23.94
C GLU A 642 -18.17 43.95 23.28
#